data_AF-A0A0B5NM91-F1
#
_entry.id   AF-A0A0B5NM91-F1
#
_cell.length_a   1.000
_cell.length_b   1.000
_cell.length_c   1.000
_cell.angle_alpha   90.00
_cell.angle_beta   90.00
_cell.angle_gamma   90.00
#
_symmetry.space_group_name_H-M   'P 1'
#
loop_
_entity.id
_entity.type
_entity.pdbx_description
1 polymer ?
#
loop_
_entity_poly.entity_id
_entity_poly.type
_entity_poly.pdbx_seq_one_letter_code
_entity_poly.pdbx_strand_id
1 'polypeptide(L)'
;MTLQVPTILIGLGGIGSTVTHQIYERLPEERRKKVAMHVFDTDVNTLSKFDHIRKFKTQTSSSKTPREYIAGDPTIPEWFPMDPTILDKPLTEGAGQLRVISRLALRAAMKEDKLTSFWQEIEKIFPVTSDQTEYGVRVIIVTSLAGGTGSGMFLQIALYLREMLRKKLQHHNILIRGAFLMPDVLVKTRTVSAKEFETVQANGYASLKELHAITLGSTGELSKRGGVTIELEYRPDQVDEDGRTNHTIKQHHLPYNYCFLYDYENLHGHHLHNLSDYMEQMANTIYLQLFSPMSANHFAQEDNQIQQLAESSGKGRYCGAGTAKIIYPYEHVLKYCALKWAVQGLDESWLHLDQLFQEKKHRYDQDVKRGMQREKPERGKSYLEDLEHLATRPEQAHIFYRQMYNETREGAEGGKVGVAKSKLFLEAVESYVQRTVQKDEELNRLQHECKISAAKLKMTEQMKGEVARVDHAVRLYAYAIPSRVHEHVTTLLYDMIESDRFSPSGSEGQSYQLNTWFLKKTDSVHPVAARFMLYEIRKQLVEKMNRLHENNEQKRNLIQNYDKKFNVSNIDGTVTAVRRVEIAQQQGWFGKMINNQQRLFKKEFEDIVTQYVHKLNEYRKEMLLELVYQSLYQAVNKMIQYWERFFDNLHETRENLLFEIQKRSKEFEGKTNPTNVYVLAEEKLQEKIWQDMQQHLNLGILPKDICAEIYMSLYGEYCRDAKTEEIQSKKVEDFYREHILNYCYDELQIRYRDKLELNIVEALRKEADYKNRDRDEYVREKIEDLFHLASPFVPKVSHHRELQYWGIHPSLKKELQEELMQEMFKEKDTVNEAFSPFEVICYRAHYGLSLQDFPKLSSGHIANGFMNDKGDYFQSYYRRVNKLNSKKSSLTPHLDKYWHLPAFMPDLNATQTKLDYDKCNRALLYAYIYRWISLVAVDGQFVYQYNGVGRSFLIQSMGKNISSESYKLHRALLHNPFIYENILSRFEEEQEKAMIQGGHLYTHPFVLGAQDIRWLRKEHVHNILDMILMYDREAKYDPTLEETSDELLRLFLDEIELYFQNYYGTGADMVAKKEKEMFIKQLWDRSYAKGYVDPNSAPYKKWQNLLSVHDEEETPKTNV
;
A
#
# COMPACT_ATOMS: atom_id res chain seq x y z
N MET A 1 10.43 23.79 17.75
CA MET A 1 9.07 24.27 18.11
C MET A 1 8.01 24.07 17.00
N THR A 2 8.36 23.79 15.74
CA THR A 2 7.41 23.68 14.60
C THR A 2 6.61 22.37 14.51
N LEU A 3 7.01 21.33 15.24
CA LEU A 3 6.40 19.98 15.20
C LEU A 3 5.13 19.84 16.07
N GLN A 4 4.66 20.92 16.71
CA GLN A 4 3.50 20.93 17.61
C GLN A 4 2.30 21.73 17.08
N VAL A 5 2.34 22.21 15.82
CA VAL A 5 1.30 23.07 15.26
C VAL A 5 0.07 22.26 14.83
N PRO A 6 -1.16 22.64 15.23
CA PRO A 6 -2.39 21.99 14.77
C PRO A 6 -2.47 21.93 13.25
N THR A 7 -2.60 20.72 12.71
CA THR A 7 -2.63 20.47 11.26
C THR A 7 -3.90 19.72 10.87
N ILE A 8 -4.62 20.25 9.89
CA ILE A 8 -5.84 19.65 9.33
C ILE A 8 -5.48 19.09 7.94
N LEU A 9 -5.63 17.78 7.77
CA LEU A 9 -5.27 17.04 6.56
C LEU A 9 -6.53 16.45 5.93
N ILE A 10 -6.92 16.96 4.76
CA ILE A 10 -8.21 16.65 4.13
C ILE A 10 -8.00 15.99 2.78
N GLY A 11 -8.60 14.82 2.59
CA GLY A 11 -8.66 14.13 1.31
C GLY A 11 -10.03 14.30 0.67
N LEU A 12 -10.09 14.77 -0.59
CA LEU A 12 -11.34 14.89 -1.35
C LEU A 12 -11.33 13.97 -2.57
N GLY A 13 -12.35 13.11 -2.67
CA GLY A 13 -12.47 12.05 -3.66
C GLY A 13 -11.46 10.92 -3.46
N GLY A 14 -11.55 9.86 -4.27
CA GLY A 14 -10.74 8.64 -4.05
C GLY A 14 -9.23 8.84 -4.02
N ILE A 15 -8.69 9.66 -4.94
CA ILE A 15 -7.24 9.97 -4.98
C ILE A 15 -6.83 10.76 -3.74
N GLY A 16 -7.54 11.86 -3.44
CA GLY A 16 -7.24 12.71 -2.29
C GLY A 16 -7.32 11.95 -0.96
N SER A 17 -8.32 11.08 -0.83
CA SER A 17 -8.54 10.25 0.36
C SER A 17 -7.42 9.24 0.56
N THR A 18 -6.98 8.58 -0.51
CA THR A 18 -5.89 7.60 -0.45
C THR A 18 -4.56 8.25 -0.09
N VAL A 19 -4.19 9.37 -0.72
CA VAL A 19 -2.94 10.10 -0.40
C VAL A 19 -2.95 10.59 1.05
N THR A 20 -4.07 11.18 1.48
CA THR A 20 -4.26 11.66 2.86
C THR A 20 -4.10 10.53 3.88
N HIS A 21 -4.69 9.37 3.60
CA HIS A 21 -4.55 8.18 4.44
C HIS A 21 -3.09 7.70 4.54
N GLN A 22 -2.40 7.59 3.39
CA GLN A 22 -0.98 7.18 3.36
C GLN A 22 -0.09 8.11 4.19
N ILE A 23 -0.34 9.42 4.16
CA ILE A 23 0.40 10.39 4.98
C ILE A 23 0.13 10.14 6.48
N TYR A 24 -1.14 9.98 6.85
CA TYR A 24 -1.54 9.81 8.25
C TYR A 24 -1.01 8.52 8.88
N GLU A 25 -0.99 7.41 8.13
CA GLU A 25 -0.42 6.12 8.60
C GLU A 25 1.06 6.23 8.94
N ARG A 26 1.82 7.06 8.21
CA ARG A 26 3.25 7.30 8.44
C ARG A 26 3.53 8.18 9.65
N LEU A 27 2.51 8.78 10.28
CA LEU A 27 2.70 9.61 11.47
C LEU A 27 2.84 8.73 12.72
N PRO A 28 3.85 9.00 13.58
CA PRO A 28 3.93 8.43 14.93
C PRO A 28 2.68 8.76 15.76
N GLU A 29 2.27 7.88 16.66
CA GLU A 29 1.06 8.05 17.47
C GLU A 29 1.00 9.37 18.24
N GLU A 30 2.12 9.83 18.78
CA GLU A 30 2.22 11.10 19.49
C GLU A 30 1.83 12.30 18.63
N ARG A 31 2.18 12.26 17.33
CA ARG A 31 1.90 13.35 16.38
C ARG A 31 0.45 13.34 15.92
N ARG A 32 -0.19 12.18 15.87
CA ARG A 32 -1.61 12.06 15.50
C ARG A 32 -2.51 12.87 16.43
N LYS A 33 -2.11 13.12 17.68
CA LYS A 33 -2.82 13.98 18.65
C LYS A 33 -2.97 15.44 18.23
N LYS A 34 -2.16 15.92 17.27
CA LYS A 34 -2.19 17.29 16.73
C LYS A 34 -2.59 17.36 15.26
N VAL A 35 -3.03 16.24 14.69
CA VAL A 35 -3.41 16.13 13.29
C VAL A 35 -4.85 15.66 13.17
N ALA A 36 -5.73 16.51 12.64
CA ALA A 36 -7.08 16.14 12.29
C ALA A 36 -7.09 15.67 10.83
N MET A 37 -7.28 14.37 10.61
CA MET A 37 -7.39 13.78 9.29
C MET A 37 -8.87 13.55 8.95
N HIS A 38 -9.29 13.90 7.73
CA HIS A 38 -10.65 13.60 7.28
C HIS A 38 -10.72 13.34 5.78
N VAL A 39 -11.54 12.37 5.37
CA VAL A 39 -11.77 12.04 3.96
C VAL A 39 -13.22 12.24 3.55
N PHE A 40 -13.44 12.79 2.36
CA PHE A 40 -14.75 13.02 1.77
C PHE A 40 -14.87 12.32 0.41
N ASP A 41 -15.95 11.57 0.21
CA ASP A 41 -16.31 11.06 -1.12
C ASP A 41 -17.83 10.99 -1.31
N THR A 42 -18.25 10.92 -2.57
CA THR A 42 -19.64 10.63 -2.99
C THR A 42 -19.86 9.14 -3.26
N ASP A 43 -18.80 8.34 -3.45
CA ASP A 43 -18.92 6.90 -3.71
C ASP A 43 -18.73 6.05 -2.44
N VAL A 44 -19.74 5.25 -2.11
CA VAL A 44 -19.73 4.32 -0.96
C VAL A 44 -18.62 3.27 -1.09
N ASN A 45 -18.39 2.76 -2.31
CA ASN A 45 -17.44 1.67 -2.54
C ASN A 45 -15.98 2.14 -2.36
N THR A 46 -15.72 3.41 -2.67
CA THR A 46 -14.42 4.02 -2.38
C THR A 46 -14.24 4.25 -0.88
N LEU A 47 -15.29 4.65 -0.17
CA LEU A 47 -15.25 4.89 1.29
C LEU A 47 -15.19 3.63 2.15
N SER A 48 -15.68 2.48 1.67
CA SER A 48 -15.60 1.21 2.40
C SER A 48 -14.15 0.74 2.59
N LYS A 49 -13.23 1.14 1.69
CA LYS A 49 -11.78 0.91 1.84
C LYS A 49 -11.17 1.57 3.08
N PHE A 50 -11.92 2.49 3.70
CA PHE A 50 -11.53 3.21 4.91
C PHE A 50 -12.42 2.82 6.11
N ASP A 51 -13.07 1.66 6.10
CA ASP A 51 -13.92 1.20 7.20
C ASP A 51 -13.15 0.88 8.49
N HIS A 52 -11.84 0.64 8.43
CA HIS A 52 -11.00 0.52 9.62
C HIS A 52 -10.82 1.87 10.36
N ILE A 53 -11.10 3.00 9.69
CA ILE A 53 -11.00 4.36 10.23
C ILE A 53 -12.35 5.09 10.24
N ARG A 54 -13.44 4.40 10.66
CA ARG A 54 -14.84 4.89 10.60
C ARG A 54 -15.07 6.33 11.10
N LYS A 55 -14.26 6.82 12.04
CA LYS A 55 -14.40 8.16 12.65
C LYS A 55 -13.97 9.31 11.73
N PHE A 56 -13.19 9.06 10.69
CA PHE A 56 -12.50 10.09 9.90
C PHE A 56 -13.03 10.21 8.46
N LYS A 57 -14.30 9.85 8.22
CA LYS A 57 -14.88 9.89 6.87
C LYS A 57 -16.29 10.47 6.84
N THR A 58 -16.60 11.19 5.76
CA THR A 58 -17.95 11.67 5.44
C THR A 58 -18.33 11.25 4.02
N GLN A 59 -19.40 10.46 3.91
CA GLN A 59 -20.09 10.28 2.64
C GLN A 59 -21.02 11.48 2.41
N THR A 60 -20.80 12.21 1.32
CA THR A 60 -21.62 13.38 1.02
C THR A 60 -22.90 13.03 0.26
N SER A 61 -22.90 11.93 -0.50
CA SER A 61 -24.08 11.49 -1.24
C SER A 61 -25.14 10.80 -0.36
N SER A 62 -26.36 10.70 -0.88
CA SER A 62 -27.44 9.88 -0.32
C SER A 62 -28.17 9.14 -1.46
N SER A 63 -29.16 8.31 -1.11
CA SER A 63 -30.04 7.63 -2.09
C SER A 63 -30.97 8.58 -2.85
N LYS A 64 -31.08 9.85 -2.42
CA LYS A 64 -31.90 10.84 -3.09
C LYS A 64 -31.30 11.24 -4.45
N THR A 65 -32.17 11.48 -5.41
CA THR A 65 -31.89 12.02 -6.74
C THR A 65 -31.86 13.55 -6.73
N PRO A 66 -31.21 14.22 -7.70
CA PRO A 66 -31.29 15.67 -7.82
C PRO A 66 -32.73 16.21 -7.91
N ARG A 67 -33.65 15.47 -8.55
CA ARG A 67 -35.08 15.85 -8.60
C ARG A 67 -35.69 15.97 -7.22
N GLU A 68 -35.41 15.02 -6.33
CA GLU A 68 -35.92 15.05 -4.95
C GLU A 68 -35.31 16.20 -4.13
N TYR A 69 -34.03 16.49 -4.33
CA TYR A 69 -33.39 17.65 -3.69
C TYR A 69 -34.01 18.97 -4.15
N ILE A 70 -34.24 19.13 -5.46
CA ILE A 70 -34.90 20.31 -6.03
C ILE A 70 -36.32 20.48 -5.49
N ALA A 71 -37.09 19.39 -5.35
CA ALA A 71 -38.42 19.45 -4.78
C ALA A 71 -38.42 19.94 -3.31
N GLY A 72 -37.35 19.66 -2.56
CA GLY A 72 -37.18 20.11 -1.18
C GLY A 72 -36.57 21.51 -1.02
N ASP A 73 -36.04 22.11 -2.08
CA ASP A 73 -35.37 23.41 -2.02
C ASP A 73 -35.45 24.15 -3.37
N PRO A 74 -36.33 25.16 -3.51
CA PRO A 74 -36.58 25.84 -4.78
C PRO A 74 -35.43 26.75 -5.23
N THR A 75 -34.38 26.92 -4.42
CA THR A 75 -33.19 27.71 -4.77
C THR A 75 -32.18 26.91 -5.61
N ILE A 76 -32.22 25.57 -5.55
CA ILE A 76 -31.27 24.71 -6.27
C ILE A 76 -31.32 24.93 -7.79
N PRO A 77 -32.49 25.06 -8.44
CA PRO A 77 -32.58 25.36 -9.88
C PRO A 77 -31.91 26.66 -10.32
N GLU A 78 -31.56 27.58 -9.41
CA GLU A 78 -30.88 28.82 -9.78
C GLU A 78 -29.47 28.56 -10.33
N TRP A 79 -28.76 27.58 -9.79
CA TRP A 79 -27.38 27.24 -10.19
C TRP A 79 -27.22 25.82 -10.75
N PHE A 80 -28.14 24.89 -10.44
CA PHE A 80 -28.06 23.50 -10.87
C PHE A 80 -28.70 23.28 -12.25
N PRO A 81 -28.09 22.49 -13.15
CA PRO A 81 -28.66 22.20 -14.47
C PRO A 81 -29.91 21.31 -14.41
N MET A 82 -30.97 21.69 -15.13
CA MET A 82 -32.26 20.98 -15.15
C MET A 82 -32.36 19.92 -16.27
N ASP A 83 -31.25 19.26 -16.61
CA ASP A 83 -31.20 18.26 -17.68
C ASP A 83 -31.82 16.92 -17.22
N PRO A 84 -32.81 16.35 -17.93
CA PRO A 84 -33.45 15.09 -17.54
C PRO A 84 -32.49 13.92 -17.31
N THR A 85 -31.36 13.88 -18.03
CA THR A 85 -30.39 12.78 -17.95
C THR A 85 -29.67 12.66 -16.61
N ILE A 86 -29.65 13.74 -15.82
CA ILE A 86 -29.01 13.76 -14.49
C ILE A 86 -30.00 13.85 -13.34
N LEU A 87 -31.23 14.33 -13.60
CA LEU A 87 -32.22 14.58 -12.56
C LEU A 87 -32.67 13.31 -11.83
N ASP A 88 -32.68 12.18 -12.53
CA ASP A 88 -33.18 10.89 -12.02
C ASP A 88 -32.05 9.94 -11.61
N LYS A 89 -30.79 10.39 -11.69
CA LYS A 89 -29.63 9.59 -11.29
C LYS A 89 -29.47 9.57 -9.76
N PRO A 90 -29.46 8.39 -9.10
CA PRO A 90 -29.12 8.30 -7.68
C PRO A 90 -27.69 8.78 -7.41
N LEU A 91 -27.48 9.50 -6.30
CA LEU A 91 -26.17 10.08 -5.99
C LEU A 91 -25.20 9.10 -5.29
N THR A 92 -25.66 7.91 -4.90
CA THR A 92 -24.85 6.90 -4.17
C THR A 92 -23.71 6.29 -4.96
N GLU A 93 -23.77 6.29 -6.30
CA GLU A 93 -22.77 5.70 -7.20
C GLU A 93 -21.74 6.73 -7.69
N GLY A 94 -21.56 7.82 -6.93
CA GLY A 94 -20.61 8.86 -7.21
C GLY A 94 -21.05 9.90 -8.26
N ALA A 95 -20.24 10.95 -8.38
CA ALA A 95 -20.58 12.13 -9.18
C ALA A 95 -20.56 11.95 -10.71
N GLY A 96 -20.10 10.80 -11.23
CA GLY A 96 -20.08 10.51 -12.68
C GLY A 96 -19.34 11.57 -13.52
N GLN A 97 -18.21 12.07 -13.03
CA GLN A 97 -17.42 13.17 -13.64
C GLN A 97 -18.12 14.54 -13.72
N LEU A 98 -19.28 14.70 -13.08
CA LEU A 98 -20.03 15.97 -13.03
C LEU A 98 -19.76 16.70 -11.71
N ARG A 99 -19.08 17.84 -11.79
CA ARG A 99 -18.64 18.61 -10.61
C ARG A 99 -19.82 19.23 -9.84
N VAL A 100 -20.84 19.70 -10.56
CA VAL A 100 -22.06 20.29 -9.99
C VAL A 100 -22.88 19.29 -9.12
N ILE A 101 -22.79 18.00 -9.41
CA ILE A 101 -23.42 16.94 -8.59
C ILE A 101 -22.77 16.88 -7.20
N SER A 102 -21.45 17.00 -7.14
CA SER A 102 -20.70 17.00 -5.88
C SER A 102 -21.00 18.23 -5.04
N ARG A 103 -21.20 19.41 -5.68
CA ARG A 103 -21.69 20.61 -5.00
C ARG A 103 -23.04 20.37 -4.34
N LEU A 104 -23.98 19.76 -5.07
CA LEU A 104 -25.30 19.42 -4.54
C LEU A 104 -25.22 18.43 -3.38
N ALA A 105 -24.44 17.35 -3.53
CA ALA A 105 -24.24 16.35 -2.48
C ALA A 105 -23.60 16.95 -1.23
N LEU A 106 -22.56 17.78 -1.37
CA LEU A 106 -21.92 18.44 -0.23
C LEU A 106 -22.90 19.40 0.48
N ARG A 107 -23.65 20.20 -0.27
CA ARG A 107 -24.67 21.09 0.30
C ARG A 107 -25.72 20.30 1.10
N ALA A 108 -26.22 19.21 0.54
CA ALA A 108 -27.16 18.32 1.22
C ALA A 108 -26.56 17.72 2.49
N ALA A 109 -25.31 17.24 2.44
CA ALA A 109 -24.62 16.67 3.58
C ALA A 109 -24.42 17.69 4.71
N MET A 110 -24.15 18.96 4.38
CA MET A 110 -24.09 20.04 5.36
C MET A 110 -25.46 20.32 6.00
N LYS A 111 -26.54 20.31 5.21
CA LYS A 111 -27.92 20.51 5.70
C LYS A 111 -28.41 19.35 6.60
N GLU A 112 -27.87 18.15 6.40
CA GLU A 112 -28.14 16.94 7.20
C GLU A 112 -27.15 16.77 8.37
N ASP A 113 -26.36 17.79 8.73
CA ASP A 113 -25.37 17.80 9.83
C ASP A 113 -24.30 16.68 9.78
N LYS A 114 -24.04 16.12 8.59
CA LYS A 114 -23.04 15.03 8.38
C LYS A 114 -21.59 15.47 8.59
N LEU A 115 -21.33 16.77 8.74
CA LEU A 115 -20.01 17.33 9.04
C LEU A 115 -19.75 17.46 10.55
N THR A 116 -20.67 17.02 11.42
CA THR A 116 -20.48 17.10 12.88
C THR A 116 -19.25 16.32 13.35
N SER A 117 -19.07 15.09 12.88
CA SER A 117 -17.89 14.27 13.23
C SER A 117 -16.59 14.92 12.77
N PHE A 118 -16.59 15.50 11.56
CA PHE A 118 -15.45 16.25 11.03
C PHE A 118 -15.05 17.41 11.95
N TRP A 119 -16.02 18.18 12.45
CA TRP A 119 -15.75 19.28 13.38
C TRP A 119 -15.25 18.82 14.74
N GLN A 120 -15.82 17.73 15.27
CA GLN A 120 -15.37 17.16 16.55
C GLN A 120 -13.89 16.73 16.49
N GLU A 121 -13.40 16.24 15.36
CA GLU A 121 -11.98 15.91 15.20
C GLU A 121 -11.09 17.15 15.09
N ILE A 122 -11.56 18.19 14.39
CA ILE A 122 -10.86 19.47 14.32
C ILE A 122 -10.74 20.09 15.73
N GLU A 123 -11.82 20.11 16.52
CA GLU A 123 -11.80 20.70 17.86
C GLU A 123 -10.82 20.00 18.82
N LYS A 124 -10.65 18.67 18.69
CA LYS A 124 -9.75 17.87 19.55
C LYS A 124 -8.27 18.22 19.43
N ILE A 125 -7.82 18.74 18.28
CA ILE A 125 -6.40 19.04 18.08
C ILE A 125 -5.98 20.40 18.68
N PHE A 126 -6.95 21.24 19.04
CA PHE A 126 -6.72 22.52 19.72
C PHE A 126 -6.66 22.31 21.25
N PRO A 127 -5.65 22.87 21.94
CA PRO A 127 -5.52 22.72 23.39
C PRO A 127 -6.60 23.52 24.14
N VAL A 128 -7.16 22.93 25.20
CA VAL A 128 -8.02 23.62 26.17
C VAL A 128 -7.12 24.33 27.17
N THR A 129 -6.62 25.52 26.87
CA THR A 129 -5.80 26.30 27.82
C THR A 129 -6.16 27.78 27.81
N SER A 130 -6.20 28.35 29.01
CA SER A 130 -6.61 29.72 29.37
C SER A 130 -5.63 30.82 28.97
N ASP A 131 -4.48 30.50 28.36
CA ASP A 131 -3.48 31.48 27.93
C ASP A 131 -3.50 31.63 26.40
N GLN A 132 -3.77 32.87 25.97
CA GLN A 132 -3.94 33.33 24.59
C GLN A 132 -2.62 33.32 23.77
N THR A 133 -1.96 32.17 23.62
CA THR A 133 -0.99 32.02 22.53
C THR A 133 -1.73 31.72 21.24
N GLU A 134 -1.81 32.69 20.32
CA GLU A 134 -2.32 32.51 18.96
C GLU A 134 -1.42 31.53 18.18
N TYR A 135 -1.74 30.23 18.21
CA TYR A 135 -1.11 29.27 17.31
C TYR A 135 -1.70 29.43 15.90
N GLY A 136 -0.85 29.50 14.87
CA GLY A 136 -1.30 29.46 13.48
C GLY A 136 -1.87 28.08 13.11
N VAL A 137 -2.92 28.02 12.27
CA VAL A 137 -3.56 26.77 11.85
C VAL A 137 -3.11 26.40 10.45
N ARG A 138 -2.69 25.14 10.26
CA ARG A 138 -2.27 24.61 8.96
C ARG A 138 -3.36 23.71 8.40
N VAL A 139 -3.78 23.96 7.17
CA VAL A 139 -4.72 23.11 6.46
C VAL A 139 -4.08 22.68 5.15
N ILE A 140 -4.17 21.39 4.83
CA ILE A 140 -3.86 20.90 3.49
C ILE A 140 -5.05 20.10 2.94
N ILE A 141 -5.45 20.45 1.71
CA ILE A 141 -6.52 19.80 0.99
C ILE A 141 -5.91 19.09 -0.21
N VAL A 142 -6.03 17.77 -0.24
CA VAL A 142 -5.46 16.91 -1.26
C VAL A 142 -6.58 16.41 -2.17
N THR A 143 -6.45 16.61 -3.48
CA THR A 143 -7.45 16.13 -4.45
C THR A 143 -6.90 16.03 -5.88
N SER A 144 -7.72 15.57 -6.81
CA SER A 144 -7.49 15.73 -8.26
C SER A 144 -8.42 16.80 -8.81
N LEU A 145 -7.91 17.65 -9.70
CA LEU A 145 -8.72 18.67 -10.40
C LEU A 145 -9.55 18.10 -11.55
N ALA A 146 -9.40 16.81 -11.83
CA ALA A 146 -9.95 16.18 -13.00
C ALA A 146 -11.26 15.41 -12.72
N GLY A 147 -11.34 14.78 -11.55
CA GLY A 147 -12.47 13.93 -11.14
C GLY A 147 -13.69 14.72 -10.66
N GLY A 148 -14.91 14.21 -10.88
CA GLY A 148 -16.16 14.89 -10.50
C GLY A 148 -16.33 15.18 -9.00
N THR A 149 -15.91 14.27 -8.11
CA THR A 149 -16.05 14.43 -6.65
C THR A 149 -15.08 15.49 -6.11
N GLY A 150 -13.78 15.21 -6.20
CA GLY A 150 -12.72 16.00 -5.58
C GLY A 150 -12.71 17.45 -6.07
N SER A 151 -12.61 17.62 -7.39
CA SER A 151 -12.68 18.95 -8.02
C SER A 151 -14.05 19.64 -7.89
N GLY A 152 -15.09 18.88 -7.53
CA GLY A 152 -16.43 19.39 -7.25
C GLY A 152 -16.60 20.00 -5.86
N MET A 153 -15.69 19.70 -4.92
CA MET A 153 -15.82 20.09 -3.51
C MET A 153 -14.69 21.01 -3.01
N PHE A 154 -13.54 21.02 -3.69
CA PHE A 154 -12.31 21.65 -3.17
C PHE A 154 -12.44 23.15 -2.86
N LEU A 155 -13.19 23.92 -3.66
CA LEU A 155 -13.40 25.35 -3.40
C LEU A 155 -14.30 25.57 -2.19
N GLN A 156 -15.44 24.87 -2.15
CA GLN A 156 -16.43 25.03 -1.08
C GLN A 156 -15.86 24.62 0.28
N ILE A 157 -15.14 23.49 0.35
CA ILE A 157 -14.50 23.03 1.58
C ILE A 157 -13.45 24.03 2.08
N ALA A 158 -12.62 24.58 1.19
CA ALA A 158 -11.60 25.56 1.57
C ALA A 158 -12.21 26.85 2.13
N LEU A 159 -13.23 27.38 1.46
CA LEU A 159 -13.96 28.58 1.89
C LEU A 159 -14.69 28.34 3.22
N TYR A 160 -15.42 27.23 3.32
CA TYR A 160 -16.11 26.80 4.52
C TYR A 160 -15.17 26.69 5.72
N LEU A 161 -14.02 26.02 5.55
CA LEU A 161 -13.05 25.88 6.63
C LEU A 161 -12.48 27.21 7.08
N ARG A 162 -12.13 28.08 6.14
CA ARG A 162 -11.60 29.41 6.50
C ARG A 162 -12.61 30.21 7.30
N GLU A 163 -13.87 30.25 6.87
CA GLU A 163 -14.92 30.95 7.61
C GLU A 163 -15.10 30.35 9.00
N MET A 164 -15.22 29.03 9.09
CA MET A 164 -15.57 28.36 10.34
C MET A 164 -14.43 28.38 11.36
N LEU A 165 -13.17 28.25 10.93
CA LEU A 165 -12.00 28.42 11.79
C LEU A 165 -11.91 29.85 12.37
N ARG A 166 -12.28 30.86 11.59
CA ARG A 166 -12.37 32.25 12.08
C ARG A 166 -13.54 32.44 13.04
N LYS A 167 -14.74 32.02 12.65
CA LYS A 167 -15.97 32.26 13.42
C LYS A 167 -16.04 31.44 14.70
N LYS A 168 -15.74 30.13 14.66
CA LYS A 168 -15.89 29.22 15.80
C LYS A 168 -14.67 29.18 16.71
N LEU A 169 -13.47 29.25 16.15
CA LEU A 169 -12.23 29.08 16.91
C LEU A 169 -11.43 30.39 17.09
N GLN A 170 -11.92 31.51 16.56
CA GLN A 170 -11.28 32.83 16.66
C GLN A 170 -9.82 32.86 16.13
N HIS A 171 -9.46 31.94 15.23
CA HIS A 171 -8.14 31.88 14.64
C HIS A 171 -8.07 32.73 13.36
N HIS A 172 -7.20 33.74 13.37
CA HIS A 172 -7.03 34.65 12.22
C HIS A 172 -5.88 34.23 11.30
N ASN A 173 -4.83 33.62 11.85
CA ASN A 173 -3.67 33.13 11.10
C ASN A 173 -3.90 31.70 10.57
N ILE A 174 -4.59 31.59 9.42
CA ILE A 174 -4.94 30.32 8.77
C ILE A 174 -4.22 30.19 7.42
N LEU A 175 -3.43 29.11 7.30
CA LEU A 175 -2.67 28.78 6.11
C LEU A 175 -3.24 27.53 5.44
N ILE A 176 -3.94 27.71 4.30
CA ILE A 176 -4.56 26.63 3.54
C ILE A 176 -3.75 26.34 2.27
N ARG A 177 -3.28 25.10 2.12
CA ARG A 177 -2.59 24.60 0.92
C ARG A 177 -3.47 23.64 0.14
N GLY A 178 -3.43 23.76 -1.17
CA GLY A 178 -3.98 22.78 -2.09
C GLY A 178 -2.86 21.88 -2.62
N ALA A 179 -3.07 20.56 -2.65
CA ALA A 179 -2.22 19.61 -3.36
C ALA A 179 -3.07 18.88 -4.40
N PHE A 180 -2.80 19.17 -5.67
CA PHE A 180 -3.71 18.94 -6.78
C PHE A 180 -3.07 18.11 -7.87
N LEU A 181 -3.61 16.91 -8.10
CA LEU A 181 -3.23 16.07 -9.24
C LEU A 181 -3.90 16.59 -10.52
N MET A 182 -3.10 16.85 -11.56
CA MET A 182 -3.56 17.35 -12.85
C MET A 182 -4.19 16.25 -13.72
N PRO A 183 -5.15 16.58 -14.61
CA PRO A 183 -5.82 15.63 -15.50
C PRO A 183 -4.90 14.72 -16.32
N ASP A 184 -3.76 15.21 -16.78
CA ASP A 184 -2.87 14.48 -17.69
C ASP A 184 -2.26 13.26 -17.03
N VAL A 185 -2.10 13.27 -15.71
CA VAL A 185 -1.70 12.08 -14.98
C VAL A 185 -2.68 10.96 -15.26
N LEU A 186 -3.99 11.19 -15.08
CA LEU A 186 -5.02 10.17 -15.29
C LEU A 186 -5.15 9.74 -16.76
N VAL A 187 -5.04 10.70 -17.68
CA VAL A 187 -5.17 10.47 -19.12
C VAL A 187 -3.98 9.66 -19.65
N LYS A 188 -2.76 10.10 -19.35
CA LYS A 188 -1.53 9.51 -19.91
C LYS A 188 -1.12 8.22 -19.18
N THR A 189 -1.48 8.01 -17.92
CA THR A 189 -1.35 6.70 -17.24
C THR A 189 -2.48 5.72 -17.58
N ARG A 190 -3.42 6.12 -18.47
CA ARG A 190 -4.58 5.31 -18.90
C ARG A 190 -5.47 4.83 -17.74
N THR A 191 -5.54 5.60 -16.66
CA THR A 191 -6.39 5.29 -15.51
C THR A 191 -7.87 5.60 -15.81
N VAL A 192 -8.12 6.53 -16.72
CA VAL A 192 -9.46 6.80 -17.27
C VAL A 192 -9.55 6.31 -18.71
N SER A 193 -10.76 6.02 -19.17
CA SER A 193 -10.97 5.55 -20.55
C SER A 193 -10.78 6.71 -21.55
N ALA A 194 -10.38 6.39 -22.78
CA ALA A 194 -10.21 7.40 -23.84
C ALA A 194 -11.47 8.24 -24.11
N LYS A 195 -12.66 7.68 -23.82
CA LYS A 195 -13.96 8.38 -23.93
C LYS A 195 -14.12 9.49 -22.90
N GLU A 196 -13.39 9.43 -21.79
CA GLU A 196 -13.47 10.37 -20.67
C GLU A 196 -12.41 11.47 -20.73
N PHE A 197 -11.43 11.39 -21.65
CA PHE A 197 -10.33 12.34 -21.74
C PHE A 197 -10.80 13.80 -21.86
N GLU A 198 -11.71 14.08 -22.80
CA GLU A 198 -12.27 15.43 -23.01
C GLU A 198 -12.96 15.94 -21.73
N THR A 199 -13.72 15.07 -21.05
CA THR A 199 -14.43 15.41 -19.80
C THR A 199 -13.47 15.76 -18.67
N VAL A 200 -12.46 14.92 -18.47
CA VAL A 200 -11.48 15.00 -17.36
C VAL A 200 -10.56 16.21 -17.55
N GLN A 201 -10.13 16.49 -18.78
CA GLN A 201 -9.37 17.70 -19.12
C GLN A 201 -10.22 18.98 -19.01
N ALA A 202 -11.47 18.96 -19.49
CA ALA A 202 -12.38 20.10 -19.35
C ALA A 202 -12.70 20.42 -17.89
N ASN A 203 -12.84 19.40 -17.03
CA ASN A 203 -13.00 19.56 -15.59
C ASN A 203 -11.76 20.23 -14.96
N GLY A 204 -10.56 19.81 -15.36
CA GLY A 204 -9.31 20.44 -14.90
C GLY A 204 -9.22 21.92 -15.27
N TYR A 205 -9.52 22.25 -16.53
CA TYR A 205 -9.57 23.63 -16.99
C TYR A 205 -10.60 24.46 -16.21
N ALA A 206 -11.83 23.95 -16.09
CA ALA A 206 -12.91 24.61 -15.36
C ALA A 206 -12.56 24.84 -13.89
N SER A 207 -11.95 23.85 -13.22
CA SER A 207 -11.53 23.96 -11.82
C SER A 207 -10.49 25.06 -11.62
N LEU A 208 -9.50 25.15 -12.51
CA LEU A 208 -8.47 26.19 -12.46
C LEU A 208 -9.03 27.56 -12.83
N LYS A 209 -9.95 27.63 -13.81
CA LYS A 209 -10.68 28.85 -14.18
C LYS A 209 -11.46 29.42 -12.99
N GLU A 210 -12.21 28.58 -12.29
CA GLU A 210 -12.95 28.96 -11.09
C GLU A 210 -12.03 29.41 -9.95
N LEU A 211 -10.98 28.64 -9.66
CA LEU A 211 -10.01 29.00 -8.62
C LEU A 211 -9.32 30.33 -8.94
N HIS A 212 -8.93 30.55 -10.20
CA HIS A 212 -8.29 31.78 -10.64
C HIS A 212 -9.24 32.97 -10.52
N ALA A 213 -10.47 32.82 -11.00
CA ALA A 213 -11.48 33.88 -10.93
C ALA A 213 -11.78 34.27 -9.47
N ILE A 214 -11.98 33.28 -8.58
CA ILE A 214 -12.18 33.51 -7.13
C ILE A 214 -10.95 34.22 -6.52
N THR A 215 -9.74 33.83 -6.90
CA THR A 215 -8.50 34.46 -6.43
C THR A 215 -8.41 35.93 -6.89
N LEU A 216 -8.72 36.22 -8.14
CA LEU A 216 -8.75 37.59 -8.67
C LEU A 216 -9.87 38.44 -8.05
N GLY A 217 -11.04 37.85 -7.79
CA GLY A 217 -12.13 38.49 -7.04
C GLY A 217 -11.68 38.85 -5.62
N SER A 218 -11.00 37.94 -4.93
CA SER A 218 -10.46 38.17 -3.58
C SER A 218 -9.32 39.21 -3.54
N THR A 219 -8.69 39.56 -4.66
CA THR A 219 -7.65 40.60 -4.71
C THR A 219 -8.19 41.96 -5.18
N GLY A 220 -9.48 42.03 -5.53
CA GLY A 220 -10.13 43.23 -6.08
C GLY A 220 -9.76 43.54 -7.53
N GLU A 221 -9.01 42.66 -8.21
CA GLU A 221 -8.65 42.85 -9.62
C GLU A 221 -9.86 42.70 -10.57
N LEU A 222 -10.80 41.80 -10.26
CA LEU A 222 -12.00 41.61 -11.08
C LEU A 222 -12.90 42.85 -11.08
N SER A 223 -13.03 43.52 -9.93
CA SER A 223 -13.87 44.71 -9.76
C SER A 223 -13.39 45.89 -10.62
N LYS A 224 -12.09 45.96 -10.95
CA LYS A 224 -11.51 46.99 -11.82
C LYS A 224 -11.79 46.76 -13.31
N ARG A 225 -12.32 45.60 -13.71
CA ARG A 225 -12.53 45.18 -15.11
C ARG A 225 -14.01 45.13 -15.52
N GLY A 226 -14.87 45.96 -14.94
CA GLY A 226 -16.28 46.04 -15.33
C GLY A 226 -17.27 45.20 -14.50
N GLY A 227 -16.98 44.96 -13.21
CA GLY A 227 -18.03 44.64 -12.23
C GLY A 227 -18.51 43.17 -12.16
N VAL A 228 -17.77 42.20 -12.71
CA VAL A 228 -18.11 40.78 -12.54
C VAL A 228 -17.97 40.39 -11.05
N THR A 229 -19.08 40.01 -10.42
CA THR A 229 -19.13 39.54 -9.04
C THR A 229 -19.31 38.02 -9.03
N ILE A 230 -18.38 37.30 -8.39
CA ILE A 230 -18.47 35.85 -8.28
C ILE A 230 -19.32 35.51 -7.05
N GLU A 231 -20.46 34.89 -7.31
CA GLU A 231 -21.38 34.40 -6.28
C GLU A 231 -21.24 32.89 -6.13
N LEU A 232 -20.91 32.42 -4.92
CA LEU A 232 -20.84 31.00 -4.59
C LEU A 232 -21.36 30.76 -3.17
N GLU A 233 -22.51 30.09 -3.07
CA GLU A 233 -22.97 29.47 -1.82
C GLU A 233 -22.07 28.28 -1.50
N TYR A 234 -21.21 28.41 -0.49
CA TYR A 234 -20.30 27.33 -0.05
C TYR A 234 -20.77 26.63 1.23
N ARG A 235 -21.85 27.13 1.87
CA ARG A 235 -22.58 26.46 2.94
C ARG A 235 -24.08 26.79 2.86
N PRO A 236 -24.98 25.88 3.25
CA PRO A 236 -26.41 26.18 3.28
C PRO A 236 -26.69 27.31 4.29
N ASP A 237 -27.69 28.13 3.97
CA ASP A 237 -28.18 29.23 4.80
C ASP A 237 -27.06 30.25 5.14
N GLN A 238 -26.14 30.44 4.20
CA GLN A 238 -25.03 31.38 4.31
C GLN A 238 -25.57 32.82 4.46
N VAL A 239 -25.16 33.46 5.55
CA VAL A 239 -25.36 34.89 5.79
C VAL A 239 -24.01 35.57 5.93
N ASP A 240 -23.87 36.73 5.28
CA ASP A 240 -22.69 37.58 5.42
C ASP A 240 -22.64 38.26 6.80
N GLU A 241 -21.58 39.02 7.07
CA GLU A 241 -21.38 39.72 8.35
C GLU A 241 -22.49 40.73 8.67
N ASP A 242 -23.21 41.21 7.65
CA ASP A 242 -24.33 42.15 7.78
C ASP A 242 -25.70 41.45 7.88
N GLY A 243 -25.73 40.11 7.97
CA GLY A 243 -26.94 39.30 8.05
C GLY A 243 -27.68 39.15 6.71
N ARG A 244 -27.04 39.45 5.58
CA ARG A 244 -27.62 39.33 4.24
C ARG A 244 -27.28 37.96 3.65
N THR A 245 -28.17 37.38 2.84
CA THR A 245 -27.91 36.17 2.04
C THR A 245 -27.08 36.51 0.80
N ASN A 246 -25.93 37.17 1.01
CA ASN A 246 -25.03 37.54 -0.06
C ASN A 246 -23.94 36.48 -0.23
N HIS A 247 -23.89 35.87 -1.42
CA HIS A 247 -22.92 34.83 -1.76
C HIS A 247 -21.64 35.38 -2.43
N THR A 248 -21.46 36.70 -2.43
CA THR A 248 -20.31 37.37 -3.04
C THR A 248 -18.99 37.01 -2.34
N ILE A 249 -18.03 36.53 -3.12
CA ILE A 249 -16.66 36.31 -2.65
C ILE A 249 -15.92 37.64 -2.49
N LYS A 250 -15.76 38.09 -1.23
CA LYS A 250 -14.98 39.28 -0.83
C LYS A 250 -13.47 39.01 -0.62
N GLN A 251 -12.69 40.07 -0.41
CA GLN A 251 -11.22 40.02 -0.26
C GLN A 251 -10.70 39.08 0.83
N HIS A 252 -11.44 38.87 1.92
CA HIS A 252 -11.04 37.98 3.00
C HIS A 252 -11.33 36.48 2.72
N HIS A 253 -11.96 36.13 1.59
CA HIS A 253 -12.38 34.77 1.21
C HIS A 253 -11.38 34.07 0.27
N LEU A 254 -10.07 34.22 0.49
CA LEU A 254 -9.08 33.50 -0.31
C LEU A 254 -9.14 31.98 -0.03
N PRO A 255 -9.46 31.10 -0.99
CA PRO A 255 -9.59 29.66 -0.71
C PRO A 255 -8.24 29.03 -0.35
N TYR A 256 -7.18 29.33 -1.12
CA TYR A 256 -5.86 28.73 -0.97
C TYR A 256 -4.77 29.78 -0.93
N ASN A 257 -3.82 29.63 -0.01
CA ASN A 257 -2.61 30.45 0.04
C ASN A 257 -1.61 30.00 -1.03
N TYR A 258 -1.41 28.68 -1.16
CA TYR A 258 -0.53 28.02 -2.13
C TYR A 258 -1.21 26.80 -2.75
N CYS A 259 -0.97 26.55 -4.03
CA CYS A 259 -1.54 25.44 -4.79
C CYS A 259 -0.43 24.61 -5.45
N PHE A 260 -0.07 23.48 -4.85
CA PHE A 260 0.89 22.53 -5.41
C PHE A 260 0.21 21.69 -6.49
N LEU A 261 0.62 21.90 -7.73
CA LEU A 261 0.18 21.15 -8.89
C LEU A 261 1.17 20.00 -9.15
N TYR A 262 0.61 18.80 -9.39
CA TYR A 262 1.35 17.61 -9.77
C TYR A 262 0.91 17.21 -11.17
N ASP A 263 1.72 17.61 -12.15
CA ASP A 263 1.52 17.32 -13.55
C ASP A 263 2.10 15.96 -13.96
N TYR A 264 1.83 15.52 -15.19
CA TYR A 264 2.39 14.27 -15.71
C TYR A 264 3.90 14.37 -15.96
N GLU A 265 4.36 15.50 -16.48
CA GLU A 265 5.77 15.74 -16.76
C GLU A 265 6.40 16.61 -15.68
N ASN A 266 7.65 16.32 -15.36
CA ASN A 266 8.48 17.19 -14.55
C ASN A 266 9.17 18.27 -15.38
N LEU A 267 9.94 19.14 -14.72
CA LEU A 267 10.68 20.25 -15.35
C LEU A 267 11.62 19.82 -16.51
N HIS A 268 11.94 18.53 -16.61
CA HIS A 268 12.82 17.97 -17.64
C HIS A 268 12.06 17.11 -18.67
N GLY A 269 10.73 17.03 -18.59
CA GLY A 269 9.91 16.21 -19.48
C GLY A 269 9.86 14.72 -19.11
N HIS A 270 10.43 14.31 -17.97
CA HIS A 270 10.29 12.94 -17.47
C HIS A 270 8.95 12.75 -16.75
N HIS A 271 8.47 11.52 -16.70
CA HIS A 271 7.19 11.16 -16.11
C HIS A 271 7.28 9.87 -15.30
N LEU A 272 6.29 9.61 -14.43
CA LEU A 272 6.12 8.32 -13.76
C LEU A 272 5.18 7.42 -14.57
N HIS A 273 5.29 6.11 -14.38
CA HIS A 273 4.55 5.13 -15.17
C HIS A 273 3.12 4.90 -14.68
N ASN A 274 2.91 4.84 -13.35
CA ASN A 274 1.62 4.49 -12.77
C ASN A 274 1.05 5.63 -11.92
N LEU A 275 -0.28 5.70 -11.82
CA LEU A 275 -0.95 6.66 -10.94
C LEU A 275 -0.51 6.51 -9.47
N SER A 276 -0.27 5.28 -9.00
CA SER A 276 0.22 5.01 -7.64
C SER A 276 1.53 5.73 -7.34
N ASP A 277 2.41 5.86 -8.34
CA ASP A 277 3.73 6.48 -8.18
C ASP A 277 3.58 8.00 -7.99
N TYR A 278 2.64 8.65 -8.71
CA TYR A 278 2.29 10.07 -8.47
C TYR A 278 1.64 10.28 -7.11
N MET A 279 0.77 9.36 -6.68
CA MET A 279 0.14 9.43 -5.36
C MET A 279 1.17 9.29 -4.24
N GLU A 280 2.13 8.37 -4.39
CA GLU A 280 3.26 8.22 -3.48
C GLU A 280 4.12 9.49 -3.47
N GLN A 281 4.36 10.09 -4.65
CA GLN A 281 5.09 11.35 -4.77
C GLN A 281 4.40 12.48 -4.00
N MET A 282 3.09 12.66 -4.16
CA MET A 282 2.29 13.62 -3.39
C MET A 282 2.35 13.33 -1.88
N ALA A 283 2.25 12.06 -1.48
CA ALA A 283 2.31 11.68 -0.07
C ALA A 283 3.69 12.00 0.54
N ASN A 284 4.77 11.67 -0.17
CA ASN A 284 6.14 11.93 0.25
C ASN A 284 6.43 13.43 0.37
N THR A 285 6.08 14.23 -0.64
CA THR A 285 6.33 15.69 -0.62
C THR A 285 5.54 16.38 0.48
N ILE A 286 4.26 16.04 0.67
CA ILE A 286 3.42 16.60 1.73
C ILE A 286 3.94 16.20 3.11
N TYR A 287 4.34 14.93 3.29
CA TYR A 287 4.91 14.48 4.55
C TYR A 287 6.19 15.25 4.89
N LEU A 288 7.09 15.43 3.91
CA LEU A 288 8.32 16.18 4.11
C LEU A 288 8.05 17.65 4.44
N GLN A 289 7.11 18.27 3.73
CA GLN A 289 6.73 19.66 3.92
C GLN A 289 6.10 19.93 5.31
N LEU A 290 5.25 19.04 5.80
CA LEU A 290 4.45 19.30 7.00
C LEU A 290 4.99 18.63 8.26
N PHE A 291 5.56 17.43 8.13
CA PHE A 291 5.82 16.54 9.26
C PHE A 291 7.29 16.15 9.38
N SER A 292 8.16 16.46 8.44
CA SER A 292 9.59 16.18 8.63
C SER A 292 10.32 17.30 9.39
N PRO A 293 11.55 17.05 9.88
CA PRO A 293 12.43 18.10 10.39
C PRO A 293 12.67 19.27 9.41
N MET A 294 12.52 19.06 8.09
CA MET A 294 12.67 20.12 7.07
C MET A 294 11.56 21.17 7.12
N SER A 295 10.42 20.84 7.74
CA SER A 295 9.24 21.70 7.74
C SER A 295 9.52 23.11 8.27
N ALA A 296 10.38 23.25 9.29
CA ALA A 296 10.71 24.57 9.87
C ALA A 296 11.35 25.51 8.85
N ASN A 297 12.37 25.02 8.14
CA ASN A 297 13.07 25.78 7.10
C ASN A 297 12.15 26.08 5.94
N HIS A 298 11.32 25.10 5.55
CA HIS A 298 10.34 25.26 4.50
C HIS A 298 9.35 26.42 4.77
N PHE A 299 8.76 26.48 5.98
CA PHE A 299 7.83 27.55 6.34
C PHE A 299 8.49 28.93 6.37
N ALA A 300 9.70 29.04 6.91
CA ALA A 300 10.44 30.30 6.91
C ALA A 300 10.70 30.81 5.47
N GLN A 301 10.96 29.90 4.53
CA GLN A 301 11.13 30.27 3.11
C GLN A 301 9.81 30.68 2.44
N GLU A 302 8.67 30.08 2.82
CA GLU A 302 7.34 30.46 2.33
C GLU A 302 6.88 31.84 2.86
N ASP A 303 7.28 32.24 4.06
CA ASP A 303 6.97 33.60 4.55
C ASP A 303 7.66 34.67 3.67
N ASN A 304 8.87 34.39 3.20
CA ASN A 304 9.57 35.23 2.22
C ASN A 304 8.88 35.27 0.84
N GLN A 305 7.94 34.35 0.54
CA GLN A 305 7.18 34.37 -0.71
C GLN A 305 6.01 35.35 -0.71
N ILE A 306 5.61 35.87 0.45
CA ILE A 306 4.50 36.80 0.56
C ILE A 306 4.77 38.09 -0.23
N GLN A 307 6.02 38.58 -0.26
CA GLN A 307 6.40 39.75 -1.05
C GLN A 307 6.25 39.51 -2.56
N GLN A 308 6.75 38.39 -3.09
CA GLN A 308 6.59 38.04 -4.51
C GLN A 308 5.12 37.82 -4.90
N LEU A 309 4.31 37.28 -3.99
CA LEU A 309 2.87 37.17 -4.18
C LEU A 309 2.18 38.54 -4.24
N ALA A 310 2.64 39.52 -3.45
CA ALA A 310 2.12 40.89 -3.52
C ALA A 310 2.48 41.58 -4.84
N GLU A 311 3.72 41.41 -5.32
CA GLU A 311 4.19 41.95 -6.61
C GLU A 311 3.43 41.36 -7.81
N SER A 312 3.03 40.09 -7.74
CA SER A 312 2.25 39.41 -8.79
C SER A 312 0.74 39.60 -8.68
N SER A 313 0.25 40.49 -7.80
CA SER A 313 -1.18 40.64 -7.47
C SER A 313 -1.86 39.30 -7.09
N GLY A 314 -1.11 38.38 -6.50
CA GLY A 314 -1.59 37.05 -6.12
C GLY A 314 -1.71 36.04 -7.27
N LYS A 315 -1.15 36.30 -8.46
CA LYS A 315 -1.14 35.35 -9.60
C LYS A 315 -0.10 34.24 -9.47
N GLY A 316 1.02 34.49 -8.78
CA GLY A 316 2.12 33.54 -8.56
C GLY A 316 1.89 32.48 -7.46
N ARG A 317 0.66 32.03 -7.23
CA ARG A 317 0.29 31.12 -6.11
C ARG A 317 0.48 29.64 -6.39
N TYR A 318 0.78 29.29 -7.64
CA TYR A 318 0.93 27.89 -8.03
C TYR A 318 2.35 27.44 -7.78
N CYS A 319 2.48 26.17 -7.41
CA CYS A 319 3.75 25.56 -7.02
C CYS A 319 3.87 24.17 -7.64
N GLY A 320 5.09 23.66 -7.77
CA GLY A 320 5.39 22.26 -8.04
C GLY A 320 6.22 21.67 -6.92
N ALA A 321 6.12 20.35 -6.71
CA ALA A 321 7.00 19.65 -5.79
C ALA A 321 7.42 18.29 -6.34
N GLY A 322 8.59 17.85 -5.90
CA GLY A 322 9.16 16.56 -6.23
C GLY A 322 10.05 16.07 -5.10
N THR A 323 10.19 14.76 -5.01
CA THR A 323 11.08 14.09 -4.09
C THR A 323 11.60 12.81 -4.70
N ALA A 324 12.78 12.39 -4.25
CA ALA A 324 13.35 11.10 -4.58
C ALA A 324 14.12 10.58 -3.38
N LYS A 325 14.19 9.26 -3.25
CA LYS A 325 14.91 8.57 -2.17
C LYS A 325 15.88 7.56 -2.74
N ILE A 326 17.04 7.46 -2.10
CA ILE A 326 17.93 6.31 -2.26
C ILE A 326 17.87 5.50 -0.97
N ILE A 327 17.65 4.19 -1.09
CA ILE A 327 17.22 3.32 0.00
C ILE A 327 18.07 2.05 -0.01
N TYR A 328 18.70 1.74 1.12
CA TYR A 328 19.24 0.42 1.38
C TYR A 328 18.18 -0.39 2.16
N PRO A 329 17.58 -1.43 1.55
CA PRO A 329 16.50 -2.18 2.19
C PRO A 329 17.05 -3.22 3.17
N TYR A 330 17.72 -2.77 4.23
CA TYR A 330 18.40 -3.58 5.25
C TYR A 330 17.55 -4.78 5.72
N GLU A 331 16.33 -4.51 6.18
CA GLU A 331 15.40 -5.54 6.68
C GLU A 331 15.08 -6.63 5.64
N HIS A 332 14.99 -6.24 4.36
CA HIS A 332 14.75 -7.20 3.29
C HIS A 332 15.99 -8.06 3.06
N VAL A 333 17.17 -7.44 2.96
CA VAL A 333 18.45 -8.14 2.74
C VAL A 333 18.75 -9.10 3.89
N LEU A 334 18.52 -8.68 5.14
CA LEU A 334 18.68 -9.53 6.32
C LEU A 334 17.76 -10.77 6.26
N LYS A 335 16.46 -10.58 5.95
CA LYS A 335 15.51 -11.69 5.80
C LYS A 335 15.88 -12.63 4.66
N TYR A 336 16.32 -12.09 3.52
CA TYR A 336 16.81 -12.88 2.40
C TYR A 336 17.99 -13.78 2.83
N CYS A 337 18.97 -13.22 3.54
CA CYS A 337 20.11 -13.97 4.04
C CYS A 337 19.71 -15.01 5.09
N ALA A 338 18.79 -14.68 6.00
CA ALA A 338 18.27 -15.63 6.99
C ALA A 338 17.57 -16.82 6.35
N LEU A 339 16.77 -16.59 5.31
CA LEU A 339 16.13 -17.65 4.52
C LEU A 339 17.16 -18.53 3.81
N LYS A 340 18.16 -17.92 3.17
CA LYS A 340 19.26 -18.65 2.52
C LYS A 340 20.02 -19.53 3.53
N TRP A 341 20.32 -19.00 4.72
CA TRP A 341 20.95 -19.77 5.79
C TRP A 341 20.08 -20.96 6.21
N ALA A 342 18.81 -20.70 6.50
CA ALA A 342 17.89 -21.73 6.96
C ALA A 342 17.69 -22.84 5.91
N VAL A 343 17.61 -22.51 4.63
CA VAL A 343 17.48 -23.49 3.54
C VAL A 343 18.77 -24.26 3.30
N GLN A 344 19.93 -23.60 3.28
CA GLN A 344 21.21 -24.31 3.16
C GLN A 344 21.47 -25.24 4.34
N GLY A 345 21.06 -24.86 5.56
CA GLY A 345 21.07 -25.74 6.73
C GLY A 345 20.20 -27.00 6.55
N LEU A 346 19.05 -26.88 5.87
CA LEU A 346 18.24 -28.05 5.50
C LEU A 346 18.96 -28.93 4.48
N ASP A 347 19.46 -28.33 3.41
CA ASP A 347 20.05 -29.05 2.27
C ASP A 347 21.35 -29.75 2.61
N GLU A 348 22.30 -29.01 3.17
CA GLU A 348 23.68 -29.49 3.34
C GLU A 348 23.86 -30.28 4.64
N SER A 349 22.89 -30.22 5.57
CA SER A 349 23.00 -30.85 6.88
C SER A 349 21.82 -31.78 7.21
N TRP A 350 20.61 -31.27 7.38
CA TRP A 350 19.49 -32.03 7.94
C TRP A 350 18.93 -33.10 7.01
N LEU A 351 18.76 -32.77 5.73
CA LEU A 351 18.16 -33.63 4.71
C LEU A 351 19.19 -34.37 3.86
N HIS A 352 20.47 -34.03 3.96
CA HIS A 352 21.53 -34.63 3.15
C HIS A 352 21.62 -36.16 3.32
N LEU A 353 21.48 -36.69 4.55
CA LEU A 353 21.46 -38.15 4.77
C LEU A 353 20.26 -38.83 4.10
N ASP A 354 19.11 -38.15 4.08
CA ASP A 354 17.92 -38.63 3.36
C ASP A 354 18.12 -38.57 1.83
N GLN A 355 18.80 -37.55 1.31
CA GLN A 355 19.20 -37.46 -0.10
C GLN A 355 20.11 -38.63 -0.51
N LEU A 356 21.16 -38.93 0.28
CA LEU A 356 22.05 -40.07 0.04
C LEU A 356 21.29 -41.40 0.02
N PHE A 357 20.31 -41.57 0.91
CA PHE A 357 19.44 -42.74 0.90
C PHE A 357 18.58 -42.81 -0.37
N GLN A 358 17.98 -41.70 -0.81
CA GLN A 358 17.19 -41.67 -2.04
C GLN A 358 18.05 -41.98 -3.28
N GLU A 359 19.30 -41.51 -3.34
CA GLU A 359 20.24 -41.86 -4.41
C GLU A 359 20.59 -43.35 -4.41
N LYS A 360 20.84 -43.94 -3.23
CA LYS A 360 21.07 -45.40 -3.09
C LYS A 360 19.84 -46.19 -3.54
N LYS A 361 18.64 -45.77 -3.13
CA LYS A 361 17.37 -46.39 -3.52
C LYS A 361 17.13 -46.28 -5.03
N HIS A 362 17.39 -45.12 -5.62
CA HIS A 362 17.25 -44.91 -7.06
C HIS A 362 18.21 -45.81 -7.85
N ARG A 363 19.48 -45.91 -7.41
CA ARG A 363 20.46 -46.84 -8.01
C ARG A 363 20.00 -48.30 -7.89
N TYR A 364 19.50 -48.70 -6.72
CA TYR A 364 18.92 -50.03 -6.52
C TYR A 364 17.76 -50.30 -7.50
N ASP A 365 16.80 -49.37 -7.62
CA ASP A 365 15.66 -49.52 -8.52
C ASP A 365 16.08 -49.61 -9.99
N GLN A 366 17.14 -48.88 -10.40
CA GLN A 366 17.74 -48.99 -11.73
C GLN A 366 18.42 -50.35 -11.94
N ASP A 367 19.16 -50.85 -10.96
CA ASP A 367 19.87 -52.13 -11.04
C ASP A 367 18.90 -53.32 -11.11
N VAL A 368 17.82 -53.29 -10.32
CA VAL A 368 16.74 -54.28 -10.38
C VAL A 368 16.05 -54.26 -11.73
N LYS A 369 15.79 -53.08 -12.31
CA LYS A 369 15.25 -52.95 -13.68
C LYS A 369 16.18 -53.52 -14.75
N ARG A 370 17.50 -53.54 -14.48
CA ARG A 370 18.53 -54.14 -15.34
C ARG A 370 18.76 -55.64 -15.06
N GLY A 371 17.98 -56.25 -14.16
CA GLY A 371 18.07 -57.67 -13.83
C GLY A 371 19.20 -58.04 -12.87
N MET A 372 19.86 -57.08 -12.24
CA MET A 372 20.89 -57.34 -11.23
C MET A 372 20.26 -57.64 -9.86
N GLN A 373 20.71 -58.70 -9.19
CA GLN A 373 20.32 -58.97 -7.81
C GLN A 373 21.14 -58.10 -6.85
N ARG A 374 20.46 -57.26 -6.07
CA ARG A 374 21.04 -56.47 -4.99
C ARG A 374 20.15 -56.54 -3.75
N GLU A 375 20.74 -56.32 -2.58
CA GLU A 375 20.00 -56.16 -1.32
C GLU A 375 19.26 -54.81 -1.36
N LYS A 376 17.97 -54.81 -0.97
CA LYS A 376 17.17 -53.59 -0.91
C LYS A 376 17.72 -52.68 0.19
N PRO A 377 18.07 -51.42 -0.12
CA PRO A 377 18.58 -50.50 0.90
C PRO A 377 17.49 -50.19 1.94
N GLU A 378 17.83 -50.29 3.22
CA GLU A 378 16.98 -49.92 4.34
C GLU A 378 17.36 -48.53 4.87
N ARG A 379 16.37 -47.65 5.08
CA ARG A 379 16.58 -46.24 5.48
C ARG A 379 17.43 -46.13 6.74
N GLY A 380 17.05 -46.82 7.82
CA GLY A 380 17.76 -46.75 9.09
C GLY A 380 19.19 -47.32 9.03
N LYS A 381 19.40 -48.43 8.31
CA LYS A 381 20.74 -49.01 8.10
C LYS A 381 21.65 -48.04 7.33
N SER A 382 21.14 -47.47 6.23
CA SER A 382 21.88 -46.46 5.45
C SER A 382 22.21 -45.24 6.30
N TYR A 383 21.25 -44.74 7.09
CA TYR A 383 21.44 -43.56 7.94
C TYR A 383 22.58 -43.75 8.95
N LEU A 384 22.63 -44.92 9.61
CA LEU A 384 23.69 -45.26 10.56
C LEU A 384 25.06 -45.30 9.85
N GLU A 385 25.14 -46.02 8.73
CA GLU A 385 26.37 -46.18 7.95
C GLU A 385 26.89 -44.85 7.39
N ASP A 386 26.01 -44.04 6.80
CA ASP A 386 26.37 -42.78 6.15
C ASP A 386 26.81 -41.73 7.17
N LEU A 387 26.09 -41.57 8.29
CA LEU A 387 26.49 -40.61 9.32
C LEU A 387 27.83 -41.00 9.95
N GLU A 388 28.01 -42.27 10.30
CA GLU A 388 29.28 -42.76 10.88
C GLU A 388 30.44 -42.59 9.90
N HIS A 389 30.23 -42.89 8.61
CA HIS A 389 31.23 -42.73 7.57
C HIS A 389 31.64 -41.26 7.39
N LEU A 390 30.67 -40.35 7.29
CA LEU A 390 30.90 -38.91 7.15
C LEU A 390 31.55 -38.28 8.40
N ALA A 391 31.34 -38.86 9.58
CA ALA A 391 31.89 -38.37 10.83
C ALA A 391 33.33 -38.84 11.12
N THR A 392 33.74 -40.02 10.62
CA THR A 392 34.96 -40.71 11.08
C THR A 392 36.11 -40.78 10.06
N ARG A 393 35.89 -40.48 8.78
CA ARG A 393 36.98 -40.55 7.77
C ARG A 393 37.97 -39.37 7.84
N PRO A 394 39.29 -39.63 7.84
CA PRO A 394 40.31 -38.63 8.17
C PRO A 394 40.62 -37.58 7.09
N GLU A 395 40.19 -37.74 5.83
CA GLU A 395 40.59 -36.81 4.77
C GLU A 395 39.70 -35.56 4.65
N GLN A 396 38.40 -35.60 4.98
CA GLN A 396 37.51 -34.42 5.09
C GLN A 396 36.25 -34.73 5.94
N ALA A 397 36.39 -35.06 7.22
CA ALA A 397 35.22 -35.22 8.10
C ALA A 397 34.49 -33.87 8.25
N HIS A 398 33.26 -33.77 7.73
CA HIS A 398 32.46 -32.56 7.80
C HIS A 398 32.14 -32.24 9.27
N ILE A 399 32.36 -30.99 9.68
CA ILE A 399 32.28 -30.54 11.08
C ILE A 399 30.91 -30.88 11.70
N PHE A 400 29.83 -30.66 10.94
CA PHE A 400 28.47 -31.00 11.36
C PHE A 400 28.31 -32.49 11.72
N TYR A 401 28.64 -33.43 10.81
CA TYR A 401 28.44 -34.87 11.09
C TYR A 401 29.32 -35.39 12.22
N ARG A 402 30.54 -34.86 12.35
CA ARG A 402 31.41 -35.19 13.48
C ARG A 402 30.79 -34.76 14.80
N GLN A 403 30.21 -33.56 14.86
CA GLN A 403 29.47 -33.10 16.03
C GLN A 403 28.25 -33.98 16.31
N MET A 404 27.43 -34.26 15.29
CA MET A 404 26.24 -35.12 15.42
C MET A 404 26.60 -36.50 15.98
N TYR A 405 27.66 -37.13 15.44
CA TYR A 405 28.13 -38.43 15.92
C TYR A 405 28.61 -38.36 17.37
N ASN A 406 29.41 -37.33 17.72
CA ASN A 406 29.90 -37.13 19.08
C ASN A 406 28.78 -36.93 20.11
N GLU A 407 27.71 -36.22 19.75
CA GLU A 407 26.54 -36.02 20.63
C GLU A 407 25.84 -37.33 21.01
N THR A 408 26.03 -38.40 20.24
CA THR A 408 25.49 -39.75 20.52
C THR A 408 26.38 -40.60 21.42
N ARG A 409 27.51 -40.07 21.88
CA ARG A 409 28.52 -40.76 22.69
C ARG A 409 28.68 -40.11 24.07
N GLU A 410 29.10 -40.88 25.06
CA GLU A 410 29.41 -40.41 26.42
C GLU A 410 30.82 -40.90 26.85
N GLY A 411 31.56 -40.06 27.58
CA GLY A 411 32.78 -40.47 28.29
C GLY A 411 34.06 -40.53 27.45
N ALA A 412 34.31 -39.57 26.57
CA ALA A 412 35.56 -39.47 25.81
C ALA A 412 36.37 -38.21 26.15
N GLU A 413 37.61 -38.40 26.61
CA GLU A 413 38.62 -37.34 26.76
C GLU A 413 39.74 -37.49 25.71
N GLY A 414 40.32 -36.38 25.27
CA GLY A 414 41.53 -36.37 24.43
C GLY A 414 41.36 -36.84 22.97
N GLY A 415 40.16 -36.68 22.38
CA GLY A 415 39.93 -36.97 20.96
C GLY A 415 39.62 -38.43 20.61
N LYS A 416 39.39 -39.29 21.61
CA LYS A 416 38.88 -40.67 21.41
C LYS A 416 37.36 -40.66 21.27
N VAL A 417 36.79 -41.66 20.60
CA VAL A 417 35.33 -41.83 20.50
C VAL A 417 34.81 -42.41 21.83
N GLY A 418 33.78 -41.78 22.40
CA GLY A 418 33.12 -42.23 23.64
C GLY A 418 32.25 -43.47 23.44
N VAL A 419 31.66 -43.98 24.52
CA VAL A 419 30.73 -45.13 24.46
C VAL A 419 29.37 -44.65 23.92
N ALA A 420 28.71 -45.47 23.10
CA ALA A 420 27.39 -45.18 22.57
C ALA A 420 26.35 -44.98 23.70
N LYS A 421 25.64 -43.84 23.69
CA LYS A 421 24.55 -43.55 24.63
C LYS A 421 23.44 -44.61 24.56
N SER A 422 23.14 -45.09 23.36
CA SER A 422 22.19 -46.20 23.11
C SER A 422 22.56 -47.47 23.87
N LYS A 423 23.84 -47.82 23.91
CA LYS A 423 24.36 -48.99 24.63
C LYS A 423 24.22 -48.81 26.14
N LEU A 424 24.63 -47.65 26.66
CA LEU A 424 24.54 -47.33 28.09
C LEU A 424 23.09 -47.30 28.58
N PHE A 425 22.17 -46.78 27.76
CA PHE A 425 20.73 -46.85 28.01
C PHE A 425 20.24 -48.29 28.17
N LEU A 426 20.56 -49.18 27.21
CA LEU A 426 20.12 -50.57 27.28
C LEU A 426 20.77 -51.33 28.46
N GLU A 427 22.01 -51.03 28.83
CA GLU A 427 22.64 -51.57 30.05
C GLU A 427 21.94 -51.10 31.34
N ALA A 428 21.48 -49.84 31.36
CA ALA A 428 20.68 -49.31 32.46
C ALA A 428 19.29 -49.96 32.54
N VAL A 429 18.67 -50.25 31.38
CA VAL A 429 17.42 -51.01 31.29
C VAL A 429 17.61 -52.42 31.84
N GLU A 430 18.65 -53.16 31.43
CA GLU A 430 18.96 -54.50 31.96
C GLU A 430 19.12 -54.50 33.47
N SER A 431 19.83 -53.49 33.99
CA SER A 431 20.04 -53.31 35.42
C SER A 431 18.72 -53.02 36.15
N TYR A 432 17.83 -52.23 35.54
CA TYR A 432 16.52 -51.92 36.12
C TYR A 432 15.60 -53.14 36.15
N VAL A 433 15.50 -53.87 35.03
CA VAL A 433 14.80 -55.16 34.93
C VAL A 433 15.30 -56.14 35.98
N GLN A 434 16.62 -56.26 36.15
CA GLN A 434 17.21 -57.15 37.15
C GLN A 434 16.79 -56.75 38.58
N ARG A 435 16.78 -55.45 38.91
CA ARG A 435 16.32 -54.97 40.23
C ARG A 435 14.84 -55.28 40.46
N THR A 436 14.00 -55.15 39.44
CA THR A 436 12.57 -55.46 39.53
C THR A 436 12.34 -56.94 39.81
N VAL A 437 13.04 -57.84 39.11
CA VAL A 437 12.98 -59.29 39.38
C VAL A 437 13.48 -59.62 40.78
N GLN A 438 14.55 -58.98 41.24
CA GLN A 438 15.10 -59.20 42.58
C GLN A 438 14.15 -58.74 43.69
N LYS A 439 13.31 -57.73 43.43
CA LYS A 439 12.35 -57.17 44.39
C LYS A 439 10.96 -57.82 44.33
N ASP A 440 10.69 -58.73 43.39
CA ASP A 440 9.39 -59.40 43.30
C ASP A 440 9.20 -60.36 44.50
N GLU A 441 8.39 -59.94 45.47
CA GLU A 441 8.14 -60.69 46.71
C GLU A 441 7.53 -62.07 46.43
N GLU A 442 6.63 -62.19 45.44
CA GLU A 442 5.90 -63.41 45.15
C GLU A 442 6.79 -64.45 44.46
N LEU A 443 7.55 -64.04 43.45
CA LEU A 443 8.50 -64.94 42.78
C LEU A 443 9.63 -65.37 43.74
N ASN A 444 10.07 -64.47 44.64
CA ASN A 444 11.06 -64.80 45.66
C ASN A 444 10.50 -65.76 46.72
N ARG A 445 9.23 -65.61 47.12
CA ARG A 445 8.52 -66.54 48.00
C ARG A 445 8.46 -67.94 47.38
N LEU A 446 7.95 -68.05 46.15
CA LEU A 446 7.84 -69.32 45.42
C LEU A 446 9.21 -69.99 45.18
N GLN A 447 10.24 -69.20 44.88
CA GLN A 447 11.62 -69.70 44.78
C GLN A 447 12.13 -70.24 46.12
N HIS A 448 11.83 -69.58 47.24
CA HIS A 448 12.22 -70.04 48.57
C HIS A 448 11.52 -71.34 48.96
N GLU A 449 10.25 -71.52 48.59
CA GLU A 449 9.47 -72.73 48.83
C GLU A 449 10.06 -73.96 48.11
N CYS A 450 10.82 -73.77 47.03
CA CYS A 450 11.53 -74.84 46.32
C CYS A 450 12.74 -75.42 47.10
N LYS A 451 13.14 -74.83 48.24
CA LYS A 451 14.28 -75.32 49.02
C LYS A 451 14.04 -76.71 49.57
N ILE A 452 15.04 -77.56 49.42
CA ILE A 452 14.98 -78.96 49.82
C ILE A 452 15.40 -79.11 51.29
N SER A 453 14.61 -79.84 52.08
CA SER A 453 15.03 -80.24 53.44
C SER A 453 15.90 -81.52 53.39
N ALA A 454 17.21 -81.33 53.45
CA ALA A 454 18.18 -82.43 53.47
C ALA A 454 17.97 -83.41 54.65
N ALA A 455 17.39 -82.94 55.76
CA ALA A 455 17.04 -83.75 56.93
C ALA A 455 15.85 -84.67 56.63
N LYS A 456 14.75 -84.13 56.07
CA LYS A 456 13.56 -84.90 55.71
C LYS A 456 13.82 -85.91 54.59
N LEU A 457 14.70 -85.58 53.63
CA LEU A 457 15.13 -86.51 52.59
C LEU A 457 15.99 -87.68 53.11
N LYS A 458 16.59 -87.59 54.31
CA LYS A 458 17.32 -88.73 54.93
C LYS A 458 16.38 -89.72 55.62
N MET A 459 15.17 -89.30 55.96
CA MET A 459 14.18 -90.12 56.69
C MET A 459 13.24 -90.81 55.71
N THR A 460 13.34 -92.13 55.59
CA THR A 460 12.58 -92.92 54.59
C THR A 460 11.07 -92.68 54.62
N GLU A 461 10.49 -92.52 55.82
CA GLU A 461 9.06 -92.27 56.02
C GLU A 461 8.60 -90.86 55.59
N GLN A 462 9.50 -89.87 55.62
CA GLN A 462 9.20 -88.47 55.29
C GLN A 462 9.63 -88.06 53.87
N MET A 463 10.51 -88.85 53.24
CA MET A 463 11.09 -88.57 51.92
C MET A 463 10.02 -88.35 50.83
N LYS A 464 8.99 -89.20 50.77
CA LYS A 464 7.91 -89.09 49.78
C LYS A 464 7.12 -87.79 49.94
N GLY A 465 6.81 -87.40 51.18
CA GLY A 465 6.11 -86.15 51.48
C GLY A 465 6.94 -84.92 51.14
N GLU A 466 8.24 -84.93 51.42
CA GLU A 466 9.15 -83.84 51.06
C GLU A 466 9.33 -83.72 49.54
N VAL A 467 9.45 -84.84 48.82
CA VAL A 467 9.54 -84.83 47.35
C VAL A 467 8.26 -84.30 46.72
N ALA A 468 7.08 -84.73 47.19
CA ALA A 468 5.81 -84.21 46.70
C ALA A 468 5.66 -82.68 46.95
N ARG A 469 6.08 -82.20 48.12
CA ARG A 469 6.06 -80.77 48.47
C ARG A 469 6.97 -79.96 47.56
N VAL A 470 8.23 -80.39 47.39
CA VAL A 470 9.21 -79.68 46.55
C VAL A 470 8.79 -79.73 45.08
N ASP A 471 8.35 -80.89 44.58
CA ASP A 471 7.88 -81.04 43.20
C ASP A 471 6.70 -80.10 42.89
N HIS A 472 5.74 -80.00 43.82
CA HIS A 472 4.63 -79.08 43.72
C HIS A 472 5.09 -77.62 43.73
N ALA A 473 5.97 -77.23 44.66
CA ALA A 473 6.51 -75.87 44.75
C ALA A 473 7.27 -75.46 43.47
N VAL A 474 8.07 -76.36 42.90
CA VAL A 474 8.80 -76.13 41.64
C VAL A 474 7.84 -75.90 40.46
N ARG A 475 6.75 -76.67 40.37
CA ARG A 475 5.73 -76.49 39.33
C ARG A 475 4.94 -75.20 39.49
N LEU A 476 4.56 -74.85 40.72
CA LEU A 476 3.90 -73.58 41.02
C LEU A 476 4.80 -72.40 40.65
N TYR A 477 6.08 -72.47 41.00
CA TYR A 477 7.06 -71.45 40.64
C TYR A 477 7.18 -71.30 39.11
N ALA A 478 7.33 -72.42 38.38
CA ALA A 478 7.39 -72.41 36.91
C ALA A 478 6.13 -71.83 36.25
N TYR A 479 4.95 -72.15 36.80
CA TYR A 479 3.65 -71.68 36.30
C TYR A 479 3.42 -70.18 36.57
N ALA A 480 3.86 -69.67 37.72
CA ALA A 480 3.67 -68.27 38.10
C ALA A 480 4.55 -67.30 37.30
N ILE A 481 5.73 -67.74 36.84
CA ILE A 481 6.71 -66.88 36.15
C ILE A 481 6.09 -66.12 34.96
N PRO A 482 5.43 -66.75 33.96
CA PRO A 482 4.85 -66.03 32.83
C PRO A 482 3.87 -64.93 33.23
N SER A 483 2.93 -65.20 34.15
CA SER A 483 1.91 -64.23 34.56
C SER A 483 2.53 -63.02 35.27
N ARG A 484 3.40 -63.29 36.26
CA ARG A 484 4.05 -62.24 37.07
C ARG A 484 4.97 -61.37 36.24
N VAL A 485 5.71 -61.99 35.31
CA VAL A 485 6.58 -61.26 34.38
C VAL A 485 5.75 -60.32 33.51
N HIS A 486 4.60 -60.73 32.97
CA HIS A 486 3.74 -59.86 32.14
C HIS A 486 3.21 -58.64 32.92
N GLU A 487 2.88 -58.79 34.21
CA GLU A 487 2.41 -57.68 35.06
C GLU A 487 3.47 -56.56 35.19
N HIS A 488 4.76 -56.90 35.17
CA HIS A 488 5.85 -55.91 35.28
C HIS A 488 6.12 -55.16 33.98
N VAL A 489 5.82 -55.74 32.81
CA VAL A 489 6.19 -55.15 31.50
C VAL A 489 5.58 -53.77 31.33
N THR A 490 4.29 -53.60 31.61
CA THR A 490 3.59 -52.32 31.45
C THR A 490 4.18 -51.24 32.36
N THR A 491 4.43 -51.56 33.63
CA THR A 491 5.02 -50.62 34.60
C THR A 491 6.43 -50.22 34.18
N LEU A 492 7.26 -51.18 33.79
CA LEU A 492 8.62 -50.93 33.33
C LEU A 492 8.65 -50.06 32.07
N LEU A 493 7.77 -50.34 31.10
CA LEU A 493 7.68 -49.54 29.88
C LEU A 493 7.24 -48.10 30.18
N TYR A 494 6.23 -47.94 31.03
CA TYR A 494 5.79 -46.63 31.50
C TYR A 494 6.94 -45.86 32.16
N ASP A 495 7.68 -46.49 33.07
CA ASP A 495 8.82 -45.87 33.73
C ASP A 495 9.92 -45.46 32.76
N MET A 496 10.23 -46.29 31.76
CA MET A 496 11.34 -46.07 30.82
C MET A 496 11.02 -45.04 29.73
N ILE A 497 9.77 -44.95 29.28
CA ILE A 497 9.37 -44.19 28.09
C ILE A 497 8.35 -43.11 28.38
N GLU A 498 7.31 -43.37 29.17
CA GLU A 498 6.14 -42.48 29.27
C GLU A 498 6.16 -41.56 30.51
N SER A 499 6.82 -41.97 31.59
CA SER A 499 6.86 -41.23 32.87
C SER A 499 7.34 -39.79 32.71
N ASP A 500 8.33 -39.59 31.84
CA ASP A 500 8.94 -38.29 31.56
C ASP A 500 7.99 -37.27 30.92
N ARG A 501 6.83 -37.68 30.39
CA ARG A 501 5.82 -36.76 29.84
C ARG A 501 5.27 -35.77 30.88
N PHE A 502 5.39 -36.12 32.16
CA PHE A 502 4.93 -35.29 33.27
C PHE A 502 6.04 -34.42 33.87
N SER A 503 7.28 -34.56 33.41
CA SER A 503 8.39 -33.72 33.84
C SER A 503 8.35 -32.37 33.11
N PRO A 504 8.42 -31.22 33.81
CA PRO A 504 8.52 -29.90 33.17
C PRO A 504 9.73 -29.76 32.24
N SER A 505 10.80 -30.49 32.55
CA SER A 505 12.03 -30.54 31.73
C SER A 505 12.08 -31.69 30.73
N GLY A 506 10.99 -32.49 30.64
CA GLY A 506 10.91 -33.65 29.77
C GLY A 506 11.78 -34.84 30.17
N SER A 507 12.43 -34.78 31.34
CA SER A 507 13.24 -35.88 31.89
C SER A 507 13.35 -35.75 33.40
N GLU A 508 13.26 -36.84 34.16
CA GLU A 508 13.58 -36.85 35.60
C GLU A 508 15.07 -37.14 35.89
N GLY A 509 15.83 -37.51 34.85
CA GLY A 509 17.27 -37.76 34.94
C GLY A 509 17.63 -39.19 35.34
N GLN A 510 16.68 -40.12 35.37
CA GLN A 510 16.98 -41.52 35.65
C GLN A 510 17.68 -42.17 34.45
N SER A 511 18.73 -42.97 34.70
CA SER A 511 19.52 -43.56 33.61
C SER A 511 18.77 -44.61 32.79
N TYR A 512 17.68 -45.19 33.34
CA TYR A 512 16.82 -46.14 32.64
C TYR A 512 15.69 -45.47 31.84
N GLN A 513 15.55 -44.13 31.93
CA GLN A 513 14.61 -43.35 31.13
C GLN A 513 15.25 -42.94 29.81
N LEU A 514 14.49 -43.02 28.71
CA LEU A 514 14.99 -42.68 27.38
C LEU A 514 15.37 -41.20 27.28
N ASN A 515 14.49 -40.28 27.71
CA ASN A 515 14.69 -38.84 27.51
C ASN A 515 15.92 -38.30 28.24
N THR A 516 16.36 -38.94 29.33
CA THR A 516 17.62 -38.61 30.02
C THR A 516 18.81 -38.59 29.07
N TRP A 517 18.86 -39.52 28.12
CA TRP A 517 19.95 -39.65 27.16
C TRP A 517 19.90 -38.64 26.01
N PHE A 518 18.70 -38.12 25.71
CA PHE A 518 18.47 -37.13 24.67
C PHE A 518 18.52 -35.70 25.19
N LEU A 519 18.25 -35.47 26.49
CA LEU A 519 18.13 -34.13 27.06
C LEU A 519 19.15 -33.77 28.15
N LYS A 520 19.60 -34.74 28.98
CA LYS A 520 20.33 -34.43 30.24
C LYS A 520 21.74 -35.02 30.37
N LYS A 521 22.07 -36.08 29.65
CA LYS A 521 23.42 -36.70 29.70
C LYS A 521 24.39 -35.94 28.79
N THR A 522 24.96 -34.87 29.35
CA THR A 522 25.73 -33.73 28.78
C THR A 522 24.84 -32.53 28.39
N ASP A 523 24.29 -32.51 27.18
CA ASP A 523 23.32 -31.50 26.70
C ASP A 523 22.24 -32.18 25.83
N SER A 524 21.25 -31.40 25.38
CA SER A 524 20.27 -31.87 24.41
C SER A 524 20.93 -32.26 23.07
N VAL A 525 20.42 -33.33 22.48
CA VAL A 525 20.90 -33.84 21.19
C VAL A 525 20.16 -33.19 20.04
N HIS A 526 20.90 -32.89 18.97
CA HIS A 526 20.33 -32.36 17.75
C HIS A 526 19.36 -33.38 17.09
N PRO A 527 18.30 -32.96 16.36
CA PRO A 527 17.31 -33.87 15.76
C PRO A 527 17.88 -34.96 14.85
N VAL A 528 18.95 -34.65 14.11
CA VAL A 528 19.70 -35.62 13.28
C VAL A 528 20.38 -36.69 14.17
N ALA A 529 21.02 -36.27 15.26
CA ALA A 529 21.64 -37.17 16.22
C ALA A 529 20.59 -37.99 17.00
N ALA A 530 19.44 -37.38 17.33
CA ALA A 530 18.31 -38.07 17.95
C ALA A 530 17.80 -39.23 17.07
N ARG A 531 17.59 -38.95 15.78
CA ARG A 531 17.17 -39.97 14.80
C ARG A 531 18.19 -41.08 14.64
N PHE A 532 19.49 -40.75 14.62
CA PHE A 532 20.57 -41.73 14.63
C PHE A 532 20.48 -42.63 15.87
N MET A 533 20.35 -42.04 17.06
CA MET A 533 20.24 -42.80 18.33
C MET A 533 19.03 -43.73 18.34
N LEU A 534 17.88 -43.28 17.83
CA LEU A 534 16.69 -44.13 17.72
C LEU A 534 16.92 -45.34 16.80
N TYR A 535 17.55 -45.15 15.63
CA TYR A 535 17.92 -46.27 14.76
C TYR A 535 18.96 -47.20 15.41
N GLU A 536 19.93 -46.65 16.14
CA GLU A 536 20.96 -47.42 16.83
C GLU A 536 20.36 -48.27 17.97
N ILE A 537 19.44 -47.71 18.75
CA ILE A 537 18.67 -48.43 19.79
C ILE A 537 17.86 -49.56 19.15
N ARG A 538 17.12 -49.27 18.06
CA ARG A 538 16.33 -50.29 17.35
C ARG A 538 17.21 -51.45 16.88
N LYS A 539 18.38 -51.17 16.29
CA LYS A 539 19.33 -52.20 15.85
C LYS A 539 19.79 -53.08 17.01
N GLN A 540 20.20 -52.45 18.11
CA GLN A 540 20.68 -53.19 19.30
C GLN A 540 19.56 -54.01 19.98
N LEU A 541 18.32 -53.50 20.00
CA LEU A 541 17.16 -54.25 20.50
C LEU A 541 16.91 -55.50 19.67
N VAL A 542 16.92 -55.42 18.33
CA VAL A 542 16.76 -56.59 17.44
C VAL A 542 17.86 -57.64 17.70
N GLU A 543 19.12 -57.21 17.79
CA GLU A 543 20.24 -58.11 18.07
C GLU A 543 20.12 -58.80 19.44
N LYS A 544 19.74 -58.06 20.49
CA LYS A 544 19.56 -58.61 21.85
C LYS A 544 18.32 -59.51 21.95
N MET A 545 17.21 -59.13 21.30
CA MET A 545 15.97 -59.92 21.27
C MET A 545 16.18 -61.28 20.60
N ASN A 546 16.86 -61.33 19.44
CA ASN A 546 17.12 -62.60 18.75
C ASN A 546 17.91 -63.57 19.64
N ARG A 547 18.94 -63.08 20.33
CA ARG A 547 19.74 -63.89 21.27
C ARG A 547 18.91 -64.38 22.47
N LEU A 548 18.08 -63.51 23.05
CA LEU A 548 17.22 -63.87 24.18
C LEU A 548 16.13 -64.85 23.79
N HIS A 549 15.53 -64.67 22.60
CA HIS A 549 14.49 -65.55 22.08
C HIS A 549 15.01 -66.98 21.93
N GLU A 550 16.17 -67.15 21.28
CA GLU A 550 16.83 -68.46 21.15
C GLU A 550 17.14 -69.09 22.52
N ASN A 551 17.65 -68.31 23.47
CA ASN A 551 17.96 -68.78 24.83
C ASN A 551 16.70 -69.17 25.62
N ASN A 552 15.62 -68.39 25.51
CA ASN A 552 14.36 -68.60 26.21
C ASN A 552 13.58 -69.79 25.65
N GLU A 553 13.62 -70.03 24.33
CA GLU A 553 13.06 -71.24 23.72
C GLU A 553 13.71 -72.50 24.27
N GLN A 554 15.04 -72.53 24.36
CA GLN A 554 15.77 -73.66 24.94
C GLN A 554 15.38 -73.90 26.40
N LYS A 555 15.27 -72.83 27.21
CA LYS A 555 14.84 -72.92 28.61
C LYS A 555 13.38 -73.38 28.74
N ARG A 556 12.48 -72.87 27.90
CA ARG A 556 11.05 -73.28 27.87
C ARG A 556 10.91 -74.76 27.52
N ASN A 557 11.66 -75.26 26.54
CA ASN A 557 11.68 -76.69 26.20
C ASN A 557 12.21 -77.55 27.34
N LEU A 558 13.24 -77.09 28.07
CA LEU A 558 13.72 -77.77 29.27
C LEU A 558 12.68 -77.80 30.39
N ILE A 559 11.90 -76.72 30.55
CA ILE A 559 10.83 -76.61 31.54
C ILE A 559 9.68 -77.57 31.22
N GLN A 560 9.24 -77.63 29.97
CA GLN A 560 8.16 -78.54 29.54
C GLN A 560 8.54 -80.03 29.67
N ASN A 561 9.84 -80.35 29.63
CA ASN A 561 10.35 -81.72 29.71
C ASN A 561 10.84 -82.11 31.12
N TYR A 562 10.43 -81.38 32.17
CA TYR A 562 10.84 -81.63 33.56
C TYR A 562 10.63 -83.09 34.00
N ASP A 563 9.44 -83.65 33.77
CA ASP A 563 9.13 -85.02 34.21
C ASP A 563 9.97 -86.09 33.51
N LYS A 564 10.39 -85.85 32.25
CA LYS A 564 11.25 -86.79 31.51
C LYS A 564 12.61 -86.99 32.18
N LYS A 565 13.04 -86.09 33.08
CA LYS A 565 14.28 -86.22 33.85
C LYS A 565 14.22 -87.30 34.93
N PHE A 566 13.03 -87.76 35.31
CA PHE A 566 12.86 -88.82 36.31
C PHE A 566 12.48 -90.18 35.70
N ASN A 567 12.47 -90.30 34.37
CA ASN A 567 12.15 -91.55 33.67
C ASN A 567 13.19 -92.65 33.95
N VAL A 568 12.71 -93.89 34.07
CA VAL A 568 13.55 -95.08 34.28
C VAL A 568 13.42 -95.99 33.07
N SER A 569 14.52 -96.59 32.62
CA SER A 569 14.60 -97.38 31.37
C SER A 569 13.67 -98.60 31.28
N ASN A 570 13.03 -99.00 32.38
CA ASN A 570 12.22 -100.22 32.47
C ASN A 570 10.71 -99.94 32.69
N ILE A 571 10.27 -98.69 32.50
CA ILE A 571 8.86 -98.27 32.70
C ILE A 571 8.40 -97.48 31.48
N ASP A 572 7.33 -97.95 30.84
CA ASP A 572 6.68 -97.21 29.75
C ASP A 572 5.82 -96.05 30.32
N GLY A 573 6.07 -94.84 29.84
CA GLY A 573 5.37 -93.62 30.25
C GLY A 573 6.25 -92.60 30.98
N THR A 574 5.72 -91.40 31.18
CA THR A 574 6.43 -90.32 31.88
C THR A 574 6.33 -90.54 33.40
N VAL A 575 7.46 -90.60 34.09
CA VAL A 575 7.54 -90.85 35.53
C VAL A 575 7.75 -89.53 36.26
N THR A 576 6.88 -89.19 37.21
CA THR A 576 7.06 -88.00 38.06
C THR A 576 8.06 -88.26 39.18
N ALA A 577 8.62 -87.20 39.78
CA ALA A 577 9.52 -87.32 40.93
C ALA A 577 8.90 -88.13 42.08
N VAL A 578 7.60 -87.95 42.37
CA VAL A 578 6.86 -88.69 43.40
C VAL A 578 6.79 -90.18 43.06
N ARG A 579 6.47 -90.52 41.80
CA ARG A 579 6.41 -91.91 41.35
C ARG A 579 7.79 -92.57 41.39
N ARG A 580 8.85 -91.83 41.06
CA ARG A 580 10.24 -92.30 41.11
C ARG A 580 10.70 -92.62 42.54
N VAL A 581 10.27 -91.86 43.55
CA VAL A 581 10.49 -92.19 44.98
C VAL A 581 9.81 -93.50 45.37
N GLU A 582 8.55 -93.69 44.96
CA GLU A 582 7.79 -94.92 45.27
C GLU A 582 8.50 -96.15 44.72
N ILE A 583 8.97 -96.08 43.47
CA ILE A 583 9.75 -97.14 42.83
C ILE A 583 11.04 -97.41 43.61
N ALA A 584 11.75 -96.37 44.05
CA ALA A 584 12.96 -96.52 44.86
C ALA A 584 12.68 -97.10 46.26
N GLN A 585 11.49 -96.85 46.84
CA GLN A 585 11.05 -97.40 48.13
C GLN A 585 10.63 -98.87 48.07
N GLN A 586 10.15 -99.34 46.91
CA GLN A 586 9.75 -100.74 46.67
C GLN A 586 10.94 -101.71 46.51
N GLN A 587 12.18 -101.22 46.55
CA GLN A 587 13.38 -102.03 46.43
C GLN A 587 13.60 -102.95 47.66
N GLY A 588 13.64 -104.28 47.44
CA GLY A 588 13.89 -105.28 48.48
C GLY A 588 15.32 -105.27 49.07
N TRP A 589 15.50 -105.94 50.21
CA TRP A 589 16.72 -105.84 51.04
C TRP A 589 18.03 -106.27 50.33
N PHE A 590 18.01 -107.35 49.55
CA PHE A 590 19.17 -107.78 48.74
C PHE A 590 19.56 -106.75 47.67
N GLY A 591 18.57 -106.06 47.07
CA GLY A 591 18.80 -105.02 46.07
C GLY A 591 19.47 -103.77 46.65
N LYS A 592 19.12 -103.37 47.88
CA LYS A 592 19.72 -102.22 48.58
C LYS A 592 21.21 -102.41 48.91
N MET A 593 21.67 -103.66 49.03
CA MET A 593 23.05 -104.00 49.34
C MET A 593 23.98 -103.91 48.11
N ILE A 594 23.44 -104.17 46.91
CA ILE A 594 24.18 -104.11 45.63
C ILE A 594 24.12 -102.70 45.02
N ASN A 595 22.95 -102.05 45.06
CA ASN A 595 22.77 -100.70 44.52
C ASN A 595 21.61 -99.98 45.22
N ASN A 596 21.89 -98.99 46.07
CA ASN A 596 20.87 -98.30 46.86
C ASN A 596 20.13 -97.25 46.02
N GLN A 597 18.97 -97.62 45.46
CA GLN A 597 18.18 -96.72 44.61
C GLN A 597 17.61 -95.52 45.37
N GLN A 598 17.38 -95.62 46.68
CA GLN A 598 16.93 -94.49 47.50
C GLN A 598 18.02 -93.43 47.66
N ARG A 599 19.27 -93.86 47.90
CA ARG A 599 20.43 -92.96 47.99
C ARG A 599 20.77 -92.32 46.65
N LEU A 600 20.68 -93.07 45.56
CA LEU A 600 20.86 -92.56 44.20
C LEU A 600 19.77 -91.56 43.82
N PHE A 601 18.50 -91.91 44.02
CA PHE A 601 17.39 -91.02 43.73
C PHE A 601 17.45 -89.74 44.56
N LYS A 602 17.87 -89.80 45.83
CA LYS A 602 18.05 -88.61 46.66
C LYS A 602 19.00 -87.61 46.00
N LYS A 603 20.18 -88.07 45.59
CA LYS A 603 21.19 -87.23 44.93
C LYS A 603 20.70 -86.74 43.57
N GLU A 604 20.08 -87.62 42.78
CA GLU A 604 19.45 -87.32 41.50
C GLU A 604 18.37 -86.23 41.62
N PHE A 605 17.48 -86.33 42.62
CA PHE A 605 16.43 -85.36 42.89
C PHE A 605 17.00 -84.01 43.37
N GLU A 606 17.98 -84.03 44.28
CA GLU A 606 18.68 -82.82 44.73
C GLU A 606 19.37 -82.11 43.56
N ASP A 607 20.07 -82.85 42.70
CA ASP A 607 20.78 -82.32 41.53
C ASP A 607 19.80 -81.78 40.47
N ILE A 608 18.75 -82.55 40.13
CA ILE A 608 17.74 -82.14 39.13
C ILE A 608 16.99 -80.90 39.61
N VAL A 609 16.47 -80.88 40.84
CA VAL A 609 15.70 -79.74 41.36
C VAL A 609 16.59 -78.50 41.48
N THR A 610 17.82 -78.63 41.97
CA THR A 610 18.75 -77.48 42.09
C THR A 610 19.06 -76.88 40.72
N GLN A 611 19.39 -77.72 39.73
CA GLN A 611 19.64 -77.27 38.36
C GLN A 611 18.38 -76.67 37.72
N TYR A 612 17.21 -77.24 37.98
CA TYR A 612 15.96 -76.79 37.40
C TYR A 612 15.49 -75.46 37.99
N VAL A 613 15.56 -75.28 39.31
CA VAL A 613 15.26 -74.01 39.99
C VAL A 613 16.25 -72.91 39.57
N HIS A 614 17.53 -73.24 39.38
CA HIS A 614 18.51 -72.31 38.82
C HIS A 614 18.09 -71.84 37.41
N LYS A 615 17.71 -72.77 36.53
CA LYS A 615 17.23 -72.44 35.18
C LYS A 615 15.93 -71.63 35.20
N LEU A 616 15.01 -71.91 36.11
CA LEU A 616 13.79 -71.10 36.30
C LEU A 616 14.13 -69.67 36.76
N ASN A 617 15.14 -69.51 37.62
CA ASN A 617 15.60 -68.20 38.08
C ASN A 617 16.26 -67.38 36.95
N GLU A 618 17.02 -68.01 36.06
CA GLU A 618 17.52 -67.36 34.85
C GLU A 618 16.37 -67.03 33.88
N TYR A 619 15.46 -67.99 33.67
CA TYR A 619 14.32 -67.84 32.78
C TYR A 619 13.40 -66.70 33.18
N ARG A 620 13.10 -66.49 34.48
CA ARG A 620 12.26 -65.34 34.91
C ARG A 620 12.86 -63.98 34.55
N LYS A 621 14.20 -63.84 34.64
CA LYS A 621 14.91 -62.60 34.28
C LYS A 621 14.93 -62.41 32.77
N GLU A 622 15.36 -63.44 32.04
CA GLU A 622 15.50 -63.36 30.58
C GLU A 622 14.15 -63.25 29.87
N MET A 623 13.09 -63.87 30.38
CA MET A 623 11.73 -63.72 29.86
C MET A 623 11.21 -62.30 30.06
N LEU A 624 11.41 -61.70 31.24
CA LEU A 624 11.04 -60.30 31.46
C LEU A 624 11.83 -59.37 30.56
N LEU A 625 13.13 -59.62 30.40
CA LEU A 625 13.99 -58.80 29.54
C LEU A 625 13.58 -58.90 28.05
N GLU A 626 13.25 -60.10 27.56
CA GLU A 626 12.74 -60.30 26.19
C GLU A 626 11.45 -59.51 25.96
N LEU A 627 10.48 -59.60 26.88
CA LEU A 627 9.20 -58.89 26.75
C LEU A 627 9.36 -57.37 26.86
N VAL A 628 10.21 -56.88 27.78
CA VAL A 628 10.54 -55.46 27.89
C VAL A 628 11.21 -54.95 26.62
N TYR A 629 12.14 -55.72 26.04
CA TYR A 629 12.76 -55.35 24.76
C TYR A 629 11.78 -55.36 23.58
N GLN A 630 10.85 -56.30 23.53
CA GLN A 630 9.77 -56.29 22.53
C GLN A 630 8.90 -55.03 22.64
N SER A 631 8.50 -54.65 23.86
CA SER A 631 7.72 -53.43 24.10
C SER A 631 8.52 -52.16 23.80
N LEU A 632 9.79 -52.09 24.21
CA LEU A 632 10.68 -50.98 23.87
C LEU A 632 10.90 -50.86 22.36
N TYR A 633 11.06 -51.98 21.65
CA TYR A 633 11.19 -52.00 20.20
C TYR A 633 9.96 -51.41 19.51
N GLN A 634 8.76 -51.76 19.97
CA GLN A 634 7.51 -51.18 19.47
C GLN A 634 7.44 -49.68 19.75
N ALA A 635 7.78 -49.23 20.96
CA ALA A 635 7.81 -47.82 21.33
C ALA A 635 8.80 -47.03 20.47
N VAL A 636 10.04 -47.50 20.36
CA VAL A 636 11.11 -46.86 19.56
C VAL A 636 10.74 -46.84 18.08
N ASN A 637 10.14 -47.90 17.52
CA ASN A 637 9.67 -47.88 16.13
C ASN A 637 8.57 -46.86 15.89
N LYS A 638 7.62 -46.74 16.83
CA LYS A 638 6.59 -45.71 16.75
C LYS A 638 7.24 -44.32 16.79
N MET A 639 8.19 -44.06 17.69
CA MET A 639 8.95 -42.80 17.70
C MET A 639 9.70 -42.54 16.39
N ILE A 640 10.40 -43.55 15.84
CA ILE A 640 11.07 -43.44 14.54
C ILE A 640 10.11 -42.95 13.44
N GLN A 641 8.87 -43.44 13.42
CA GLN A 641 7.87 -42.99 12.42
C GLN A 641 7.54 -41.49 12.55
N TYR A 642 7.42 -40.96 13.78
CA TYR A 642 7.21 -39.52 13.99
C TYR A 642 8.42 -38.70 13.53
N TRP A 643 9.63 -39.15 13.85
CA TRP A 643 10.86 -38.50 13.38
C TRP A 643 10.98 -38.54 11.85
N GLU A 644 10.74 -39.70 11.22
CA GLU A 644 10.76 -39.82 9.75
C GLU A 644 9.74 -38.89 9.11
N ARG A 645 8.50 -38.85 9.63
CA ARG A 645 7.45 -37.93 9.14
C ARG A 645 7.84 -36.47 9.29
N PHE A 646 8.47 -36.09 10.41
CA PHE A 646 8.97 -34.73 10.61
C PHE A 646 10.00 -34.35 9.53
N PHE A 647 11.00 -35.19 9.28
CA PHE A 647 12.01 -34.96 8.24
C PHE A 647 11.40 -35.00 6.83
N ASP A 648 10.40 -35.86 6.58
CA ASP A 648 9.71 -35.90 5.28
C ASP A 648 8.95 -34.58 5.02
N ASN A 649 8.30 -34.00 6.04
CA ASN A 649 7.62 -32.70 5.94
C ASN A 649 8.60 -31.51 5.78
N LEU A 650 9.86 -31.64 6.21
CA LEU A 650 10.87 -30.61 5.98
C LEU A 650 11.23 -30.45 4.50
N HIS A 651 11.05 -31.49 3.67
CA HIS A 651 11.20 -31.34 2.22
C HIS A 651 10.18 -30.35 1.63
N GLU A 652 8.91 -30.41 2.04
CA GLU A 652 7.89 -29.44 1.60
C GLU A 652 8.20 -28.03 2.14
N THR A 653 8.59 -27.94 3.41
CA THR A 653 9.00 -26.68 4.05
C THR A 653 10.15 -26.02 3.27
N ARG A 654 11.15 -26.80 2.85
CA ARG A 654 12.27 -26.36 2.04
C ARG A 654 11.81 -25.75 0.71
N GLU A 655 10.92 -26.41 -0.03
CA GLU A 655 10.40 -25.88 -1.30
C GLU A 655 9.65 -24.55 -1.12
N ASN A 656 8.85 -24.44 -0.05
CA ASN A 656 8.13 -23.21 0.27
C ASN A 656 9.09 -22.04 0.58
N LEU A 657 10.16 -22.31 1.34
CA LEU A 657 11.19 -21.33 1.64
C LEU A 657 12.00 -20.93 0.39
N LEU A 658 12.33 -21.88 -0.50
CA LEU A 658 13.00 -21.60 -1.78
C LEU A 658 12.15 -20.68 -2.68
N PHE A 659 10.84 -20.93 -2.75
CA PHE A 659 9.93 -20.04 -3.47
C PHE A 659 9.91 -18.63 -2.87
N GLU A 660 9.93 -18.50 -1.54
CA GLU A 660 10.02 -17.21 -0.88
C GLU A 660 11.35 -16.49 -1.17
N ILE A 661 12.48 -17.21 -1.15
CA ILE A 661 13.80 -16.67 -1.54
C ILE A 661 13.75 -16.11 -2.96
N GLN A 662 13.20 -16.87 -3.92
CA GLN A 662 13.09 -16.43 -5.31
C GLN A 662 12.19 -15.21 -5.48
N LYS A 663 11.09 -15.14 -4.72
CA LYS A 663 10.20 -13.98 -4.73
C LYS A 663 10.90 -12.74 -4.17
N ARG A 664 11.65 -12.88 -3.08
CA ARG A 664 12.37 -11.79 -2.42
C ARG A 664 13.57 -11.30 -3.25
N SER A 665 14.34 -12.20 -3.85
CA SER A 665 15.52 -11.79 -4.65
C SER A 665 15.15 -10.82 -5.77
N LYS A 666 13.90 -10.89 -6.26
CA LYS A 666 13.38 -10.06 -7.35
C LYS A 666 12.41 -8.96 -6.91
N GLU A 667 12.22 -8.73 -5.60
CA GLU A 667 11.21 -7.78 -5.10
C GLU A 667 11.44 -6.34 -5.63
N PHE A 668 12.71 -5.95 -5.80
CA PHE A 668 13.08 -4.62 -6.27
C PHE A 668 13.41 -4.57 -7.77
N GLU A 669 13.55 -5.73 -8.43
CA GLU A 669 13.78 -5.81 -9.87
C GLU A 669 12.48 -5.49 -10.63
N GLY A 670 12.53 -4.49 -11.50
CA GLY A 670 11.34 -4.07 -12.26
C GLY A 670 10.35 -3.21 -11.48
N LYS A 671 10.69 -2.72 -10.28
CA LYS A 671 9.92 -1.63 -9.66
C LYS A 671 9.87 -0.43 -10.60
N THR A 672 8.67 0.05 -10.86
CA THR A 672 8.39 1.06 -11.90
C THR A 672 8.57 2.49 -11.42
N ASN A 673 8.65 2.75 -10.11
CA ASN A 673 8.82 4.11 -9.60
C ASN A 673 10.30 4.53 -9.62
N PRO A 674 10.74 5.37 -10.58
CA PRO A 674 12.14 5.78 -10.70
C PRO A 674 12.60 6.69 -9.56
N THR A 675 11.68 7.27 -8.77
CA THR A 675 12.03 8.18 -7.66
C THR A 675 12.51 7.44 -6.41
N ASN A 676 12.39 6.12 -6.36
CA ASN A 676 12.90 5.27 -5.28
C ASN A 676 14.03 4.38 -5.83
N VAL A 677 15.27 4.74 -5.54
CA VAL A 677 16.48 4.02 -5.97
C VAL A 677 16.89 3.05 -4.87
N TYR A 678 16.91 1.75 -5.16
CA TYR A 678 17.28 0.73 -4.18
C TYR A 678 18.74 0.28 -4.36
N VAL A 679 19.49 0.29 -3.27
CA VAL A 679 20.92 -0.06 -3.22
C VAL A 679 21.07 -1.46 -2.63
N LEU A 680 22.00 -2.28 -3.16
CA LEU A 680 22.24 -3.67 -2.78
C LEU A 680 21.00 -4.57 -2.88
N ALA A 681 20.07 -4.21 -3.76
CA ALA A 681 18.75 -4.83 -3.86
C ALA A 681 18.57 -5.74 -5.09
N GLU A 682 19.47 -5.69 -6.07
CA GLU A 682 19.46 -6.60 -7.22
C GLU A 682 19.77 -8.05 -6.78
N GLU A 683 19.18 -9.06 -7.42
CA GLU A 683 19.36 -10.49 -7.06
C GLU A 683 20.85 -10.86 -7.00
N LYS A 684 21.63 -10.41 -7.99
CA LYS A 684 23.07 -10.66 -8.06
C LYS A 684 23.86 -10.03 -6.91
N LEU A 685 23.43 -8.87 -6.42
CA LEU A 685 24.11 -8.17 -5.33
C LEU A 685 23.73 -8.80 -3.98
N GLN A 686 22.46 -9.16 -3.80
CA GLN A 686 22.01 -9.90 -2.62
C GLN A 686 22.74 -11.25 -2.49
N GLU A 687 22.94 -11.98 -3.60
CA GLU A 687 23.71 -13.23 -3.60
C GLU A 687 25.19 -13.01 -3.22
N LYS A 688 25.82 -11.92 -3.67
CA LYS A 688 27.20 -11.58 -3.26
C LYS A 688 27.30 -11.30 -1.76
N ILE A 689 26.33 -10.58 -1.19
CA ILE A 689 26.26 -10.35 0.26
C ILE A 689 26.14 -11.68 1.01
N TRP A 690 25.30 -12.59 0.52
CA TRP A 690 25.18 -13.93 1.09
C TRP A 690 26.51 -14.70 1.05
N GLN A 691 27.20 -14.70 -0.09
CA GLN A 691 28.49 -15.41 -0.27
C GLN A 691 29.58 -14.90 0.67
N ASP A 692 29.66 -13.58 0.90
CA ASP A 692 30.63 -12.97 1.82
C ASP A 692 30.42 -13.40 3.29
N MET A 693 29.20 -13.80 3.65
CA MET A 693 28.84 -14.26 4.99
C MET A 693 28.92 -15.78 5.14
N GLN A 694 28.43 -16.52 4.14
CA GLN A 694 28.24 -17.98 4.20
C GLN A 694 29.50 -18.72 4.68
N GLN A 695 30.70 -18.30 4.25
CA GLN A 695 31.97 -18.96 4.60
C GLN A 695 32.26 -19.02 6.11
N HIS A 696 31.63 -18.15 6.90
CA HIS A 696 31.84 -18.04 8.34
C HIS A 696 30.66 -18.60 9.17
N LEU A 697 29.61 -19.07 8.50
CA LEU A 697 28.41 -19.60 9.15
C LEU A 697 28.52 -21.11 9.36
N ASN A 698 28.21 -21.54 10.58
CA ASN A 698 28.04 -22.96 10.88
C ASN A 698 26.66 -23.41 10.40
N LEU A 699 26.60 -23.98 9.20
CA LEU A 699 25.36 -24.48 8.61
C LEU A 699 24.80 -25.65 9.42
N GLY A 700 23.53 -25.58 9.76
CA GLY A 700 22.77 -26.69 10.38
C GLY A 700 22.96 -26.92 11.88
N ILE A 701 23.89 -26.23 12.56
CA ILE A 701 24.07 -26.35 14.03
C ILE A 701 23.09 -25.40 14.73
N LEU A 702 22.28 -25.95 15.65
CA LEU A 702 21.33 -25.20 16.45
C LEU A 702 21.78 -25.01 17.90
N PRO A 703 21.31 -23.94 18.57
CA PRO A 703 21.29 -23.84 20.02
C PRO A 703 20.63 -25.05 20.70
N LYS A 704 21.09 -25.36 21.92
CA LYS A 704 20.68 -26.55 22.67
C LYS A 704 19.24 -26.48 23.18
N ASP A 705 18.77 -25.30 23.54
CA ASP A 705 17.37 -25.00 23.84
C ASP A 705 16.45 -25.32 22.67
N ILE A 706 16.77 -24.87 21.45
CA ILE A 706 15.96 -25.19 20.25
C ILE A 706 15.98 -26.70 19.96
N CYS A 707 17.14 -27.36 20.12
CA CYS A 707 17.21 -28.82 19.98
C CYS A 707 16.29 -29.55 20.98
N ALA A 708 16.23 -29.06 22.23
CA ALA A 708 15.38 -29.63 23.27
C ALA A 708 13.89 -29.41 22.95
N GLU A 709 13.51 -28.23 22.48
CA GLU A 709 12.12 -27.93 22.08
C GLU A 709 11.65 -28.84 20.94
N ILE A 710 12.49 -29.06 19.92
CA ILE A 710 12.16 -29.98 18.81
C ILE A 710 11.95 -31.40 19.33
N TYR A 711 12.88 -31.89 20.15
CA TYR A 711 12.77 -33.22 20.73
C TYR A 711 11.48 -33.36 21.55
N MET A 712 11.19 -32.38 22.41
CA MET A 712 10.01 -32.39 23.27
C MET A 712 8.71 -32.29 22.48
N SER A 713 8.68 -31.53 21.39
CA SER A 713 7.53 -31.48 20.50
C SER A 713 7.23 -32.84 19.89
N LEU A 714 8.25 -33.52 19.33
CA LEU A 714 8.10 -34.84 18.72
C LEU A 714 7.79 -35.95 19.73
N TYR A 715 8.42 -35.90 20.91
CA TYR A 715 8.11 -36.80 22.02
C TYR A 715 6.67 -36.59 22.53
N GLY A 716 6.23 -35.33 22.64
CA GLY A 716 4.85 -35.00 22.98
C GLY A 716 3.84 -35.56 21.98
N GLU A 717 4.11 -35.48 20.67
CA GLU A 717 3.27 -36.10 19.64
C GLU A 717 3.21 -37.63 19.76
N TYR A 718 4.33 -38.27 20.10
CA TYR A 718 4.36 -39.71 20.36
C TYR A 718 3.49 -40.12 21.57
N CYS A 719 3.53 -39.31 22.64
CA CYS A 719 2.79 -39.52 23.88
C CYS A 719 1.29 -39.19 23.78
N ARG A 720 0.84 -38.46 22.75
CA ARG A 720 -0.57 -38.17 22.54
C ARG A 720 -1.33 -39.44 22.17
N ASP A 721 -2.39 -39.69 22.92
CA ASP A 721 -3.31 -40.81 22.68
C ASP A 721 -4.26 -40.43 21.54
N ALA A 722 -4.50 -41.33 20.60
CA ALA A 722 -5.32 -41.05 19.40
C ALA A 722 -6.81 -40.71 19.70
N LYS A 723 -7.20 -40.65 20.98
CA LYS A 723 -8.59 -40.51 21.45
C LYS A 723 -8.86 -39.25 22.27
N THR A 724 -7.86 -38.42 22.57
CA THR A 724 -8.08 -37.27 23.47
C THR A 724 -7.43 -36.00 22.92
N GLU A 725 -8.30 -35.03 22.62
CA GLU A 725 -8.06 -33.61 22.31
C GLU A 725 -7.68 -33.22 20.87
N GLU A 726 -8.63 -32.53 20.21
CA GLU A 726 -8.42 -31.65 19.06
C GLU A 726 -7.58 -30.43 19.49
N ILE A 727 -6.28 -30.63 19.68
CA ILE A 727 -5.30 -29.53 19.62
C ILE A 727 -4.65 -29.65 18.25
N GLN A 728 -4.87 -28.64 17.39
CA GLN A 728 -4.27 -28.55 16.06
C GLN A 728 -2.75 -28.82 16.17
N SER A 729 -2.28 -29.93 15.60
CA SER A 729 -0.84 -30.17 15.45
C SER A 729 -0.24 -28.97 14.71
N LYS A 730 0.66 -28.22 15.34
CA LYS A 730 1.39 -27.13 14.70
C LYS A 730 2.06 -27.68 13.45
N LYS A 731 1.88 -27.03 12.29
CA LYS A 731 2.52 -27.51 11.05
C LYS A 731 4.04 -27.46 11.22
N VAL A 732 4.75 -28.43 10.64
CA VAL A 732 6.21 -28.49 10.68
C VAL A 732 6.84 -27.21 10.12
N GLU A 733 6.24 -26.62 9.08
CA GLU A 733 6.69 -25.34 8.54
C GLU A 733 6.55 -24.18 9.54
N ASP A 734 5.41 -24.06 10.24
CA ASP A 734 5.19 -23.01 11.24
C ASP A 734 6.21 -23.11 12.37
N PHE A 735 6.46 -24.34 12.83
CA PHE A 735 7.52 -24.62 13.81
C PHE A 735 8.90 -24.22 13.27
N TYR A 736 9.25 -24.65 12.05
CA TYR A 736 10.56 -24.35 11.45
C TYR A 736 10.79 -22.85 11.34
N ARG A 737 9.78 -22.08 10.93
CA ARG A 737 9.85 -20.62 10.82
C ARG A 737 10.02 -19.97 12.20
N GLU A 738 9.23 -20.38 13.18
CA GLU A 738 9.24 -19.75 14.51
C GLU A 738 10.54 -19.97 15.27
N HIS A 739 11.16 -21.14 15.14
CA HIS A 739 12.35 -21.46 15.93
C HIS A 739 13.63 -21.31 15.11
N ILE A 740 13.70 -21.91 13.91
CA ILE A 740 14.97 -22.02 13.16
C ILE A 740 15.20 -20.79 12.28
N LEU A 741 14.20 -20.36 11.49
CA LEU A 741 14.36 -19.17 10.66
C LEU A 741 14.53 -17.90 11.50
N ASN A 742 13.78 -17.76 12.60
CA ASN A 742 13.95 -16.66 13.54
C ASN A 742 15.33 -16.67 14.18
N TYR A 743 15.84 -17.83 14.62
CA TYR A 743 17.21 -17.93 15.12
C TYR A 743 18.23 -17.47 14.07
N CYS A 744 18.12 -17.94 12.81
CA CYS A 744 19.00 -17.48 11.74
C CYS A 744 18.93 -15.96 11.53
N TYR A 745 17.73 -15.37 11.63
CA TYR A 745 17.53 -13.93 11.53
C TYR A 745 18.20 -13.18 12.69
N ASP A 746 17.91 -13.56 13.93
CA ASP A 746 18.44 -12.90 15.14
C ASP A 746 19.97 -13.02 15.22
N GLU A 747 20.52 -14.18 14.88
CA GLU A 747 21.94 -14.44 14.93
C GLU A 747 22.70 -13.64 13.84
N LEU A 748 22.13 -13.49 12.65
CA LEU A 748 22.66 -12.57 11.62
C LEU A 748 22.57 -11.11 12.08
N GLN A 749 21.46 -10.72 12.70
CA GLN A 749 21.26 -9.37 13.20
C GLN A 749 22.28 -9.00 14.30
N ILE A 750 22.60 -9.94 15.19
CA ILE A 750 23.50 -9.70 16.33
C ILE A 750 24.97 -9.86 15.94
N ARG A 751 25.37 -11.00 15.36
CA ARG A 751 26.79 -11.32 15.12
C ARG A 751 27.33 -10.78 13.81
N TYR A 752 26.47 -10.54 12.83
CA TYR A 752 26.86 -10.03 11.51
C TYR A 752 26.36 -8.60 11.26
N ARG A 753 26.02 -7.90 12.35
CA ARG A 753 25.60 -6.50 12.36
C ARG A 753 26.51 -5.62 11.50
N ASP A 754 27.81 -5.67 11.75
CA ASP A 754 28.83 -4.83 11.07
C ASP A 754 28.92 -5.09 9.56
N LYS A 755 28.44 -6.25 9.06
CA LYS A 755 28.46 -6.60 7.64
C LYS A 755 27.15 -6.29 6.92
N LEU A 756 26.04 -6.23 7.65
CA LEU A 756 24.68 -6.12 7.11
C LEU A 756 24.02 -4.78 7.41
N GLU A 757 24.17 -4.24 8.62
CA GLU A 757 23.58 -2.96 9.05
C GLU A 757 24.43 -1.79 8.57
N LEU A 758 24.51 -1.67 7.24
CA LEU A 758 25.26 -0.63 6.56
C LEU A 758 24.37 0.61 6.43
N ASN A 759 24.87 1.77 6.83
CA ASN A 759 24.20 3.01 6.45
C ASN A 759 24.24 3.18 4.91
N ILE A 760 23.43 4.08 4.39
CA ILE A 760 23.26 4.22 2.93
C ILE A 760 24.56 4.54 2.17
N VAL A 761 25.51 5.26 2.77
CA VAL A 761 26.81 5.56 2.14
C VAL A 761 27.68 4.31 2.12
N GLU A 762 27.74 3.56 3.23
CA GLU A 762 28.45 2.27 3.29
C GLU A 762 27.87 1.26 2.30
N ALA A 763 26.53 1.19 2.19
CA ALA A 763 25.84 0.33 1.24
C ALA A 763 26.19 0.69 -0.20
N LEU A 764 26.24 1.98 -0.55
CA LEU A 764 26.66 2.47 -1.86
C LEU A 764 28.13 2.12 -2.17
N ARG A 765 29.03 2.31 -1.20
CA ARG A 765 30.45 1.95 -1.35
C ARG A 765 30.62 0.44 -1.56
N LYS A 766 29.87 -0.38 -0.81
CA LYS A 766 29.87 -1.84 -0.97
C LYS A 766 29.30 -2.27 -2.32
N GLU A 767 28.26 -1.59 -2.81
CA GLU A 767 27.75 -1.82 -4.16
C GLU A 767 28.78 -1.43 -5.23
N ALA A 768 29.50 -0.32 -5.05
CA ALA A 768 30.58 0.10 -5.93
C ALA A 768 31.71 -0.95 -5.99
N ASP A 769 32.10 -1.52 -4.85
CA ASP A 769 33.05 -2.63 -4.78
C ASP A 769 32.59 -3.84 -5.60
N TYR A 770 31.32 -4.24 -5.45
CA TYR A 770 30.76 -5.34 -6.24
C TYR A 770 30.65 -5.06 -7.73
N LYS A 771 30.59 -3.78 -8.12
CA LYS A 771 30.54 -3.30 -9.51
C LYS A 771 31.92 -2.90 -10.06
N ASN A 772 33.00 -3.04 -9.28
CA ASN A 772 34.36 -2.60 -9.62
C ASN A 772 34.43 -1.13 -10.07
N ARG A 773 33.72 -0.24 -9.37
CA ARG A 773 33.75 1.21 -9.61
C ARG A 773 34.44 1.93 -8.45
N ASP A 774 34.92 3.14 -8.69
CA ASP A 774 35.43 4.00 -7.62
C ASP A 774 34.30 4.30 -6.60
N ARG A 775 34.63 4.17 -5.31
CA ARG A 775 33.67 4.24 -4.21
C ARG A 775 33.03 5.61 -4.09
N ASP A 776 33.84 6.67 -4.13
CA ASP A 776 33.36 8.04 -3.87
C ASP A 776 32.75 8.65 -5.15
N GLU A 777 33.28 8.32 -6.32
CA GLU A 777 32.65 8.66 -7.60
C GLU A 777 31.24 8.06 -7.73
N TYR A 778 31.08 6.78 -7.34
CA TYR A 778 29.77 6.12 -7.39
C TYR A 778 28.75 6.75 -6.44
N VAL A 779 29.17 7.09 -5.21
CA VAL A 779 28.31 7.81 -4.25
C VAL A 779 27.90 9.16 -4.81
N ARG A 780 28.83 9.92 -5.40
CA ARG A 780 28.55 11.23 -6.02
C ARG A 780 27.53 11.10 -7.15
N GLU A 781 27.77 10.20 -8.11
CA GLU A 781 26.87 9.95 -9.24
C GLU A 781 25.46 9.61 -8.75
N LYS A 782 25.33 8.72 -7.77
CA LYS A 782 24.00 8.30 -7.27
C LYS A 782 23.24 9.39 -6.55
N ILE A 783 23.92 10.30 -5.86
CA ILE A 783 23.27 11.44 -5.23
C ILE A 783 22.90 12.52 -6.26
N GLU A 784 23.72 12.71 -7.31
CA GLU A 784 23.39 13.60 -8.42
C GLU A 784 22.18 13.09 -9.23
N ASP A 785 22.14 11.79 -9.54
CA ASP A 785 20.97 11.12 -10.13
C ASP A 785 19.72 11.40 -9.30
N LEU A 786 19.84 11.30 -7.97
CA LEU A 786 18.73 11.54 -7.05
C LEU A 786 18.21 12.98 -7.11
N PHE A 787 19.09 13.96 -7.28
CA PHE A 787 18.71 15.36 -7.47
C PHE A 787 17.85 15.56 -8.73
N HIS A 788 18.21 14.91 -9.83
CA HIS A 788 17.44 14.97 -11.07
C HIS A 788 16.09 14.26 -10.96
N LEU A 789 16.05 13.10 -10.29
CA LEU A 789 14.82 12.34 -10.04
C LEU A 789 13.84 13.08 -9.14
N ALA A 790 14.33 13.91 -8.21
CA ALA A 790 13.50 14.74 -7.33
C ALA A 790 12.88 15.97 -8.04
N SER A 791 13.01 16.11 -9.36
CA SER A 791 12.49 17.27 -10.11
C SER A 791 10.97 17.46 -9.90
N PRO A 792 10.52 18.70 -9.59
CA PRO A 792 9.09 19.03 -9.50
C PRO A 792 8.27 18.71 -10.76
N PHE A 793 7.05 18.21 -10.55
CA PHE A 793 6.09 17.83 -11.60
C PHE A 793 5.29 19.04 -12.15
N VAL A 794 6.00 19.98 -12.77
CA VAL A 794 5.47 21.24 -13.34
C VAL A 794 6.29 21.64 -14.57
N PRO A 795 5.76 22.49 -15.48
CA PRO A 795 6.49 22.96 -16.65
C PRO A 795 7.71 23.81 -16.29
N LYS A 796 8.74 23.76 -17.14
CA LYS A 796 9.95 24.58 -16.98
C LYS A 796 9.68 26.04 -17.33
N VAL A 797 9.93 26.93 -16.37
CA VAL A 797 9.76 28.38 -16.52
C VAL A 797 11.05 29.13 -16.22
N SER A 798 11.22 30.30 -16.86
CA SER A 798 12.40 31.14 -16.69
C SER A 798 12.40 31.91 -15.36
N HIS A 799 11.24 32.33 -14.88
CA HIS A 799 11.10 33.14 -13.65
C HIS A 799 10.55 32.26 -12.55
N HIS A 800 11.42 31.80 -11.64
CA HIS A 800 11.00 30.97 -10.53
C HIS A 800 11.92 31.02 -9.34
N ARG A 801 11.37 30.60 -8.18
CA ARG A 801 12.16 30.31 -6.99
C ARG A 801 12.11 28.82 -6.70
N GLU A 802 13.29 28.21 -6.68
CA GLU A 802 13.46 26.81 -6.35
C GLU A 802 13.93 26.64 -4.91
N LEU A 803 13.24 25.76 -4.17
CA LEU A 803 13.69 25.27 -2.87
C LEU A 803 14.22 23.85 -3.06
N GLN A 804 15.33 23.56 -2.37
CA GLN A 804 15.98 22.26 -2.37
C GLN A 804 16.38 21.94 -0.94
N TYR A 805 16.05 20.75 -0.46
CA TYR A 805 16.43 20.26 0.86
C TYR A 805 16.82 18.79 0.79
N TRP A 806 17.82 18.41 1.58
CA TRP A 806 18.29 17.04 1.72
C TRP A 806 18.02 16.52 3.12
N GLY A 807 17.47 15.32 3.24
CA GLY A 807 17.14 14.66 4.50
C GLY A 807 18.14 13.57 4.74
N ILE A 808 18.96 13.73 5.78
CA ILE A 808 20.03 12.79 6.09
C ILE A 808 20.07 12.48 7.59
N HIS A 809 20.38 11.23 7.90
CA HIS A 809 20.61 10.79 9.26
C HIS A 809 22.01 11.25 9.76
N PRO A 810 22.20 11.58 11.06
CA PRO A 810 23.49 12.04 11.59
C PRO A 810 24.66 11.08 11.38
N SER A 811 24.42 9.77 11.23
CA SER A 811 25.49 8.79 11.00
C SER A 811 26.28 9.05 9.72
N LEU A 812 25.66 9.63 8.69
CA LEU A 812 26.31 9.89 7.40
C LEU A 812 27.42 10.94 7.51
N LYS A 813 27.35 11.86 8.50
CA LYS A 813 28.40 12.87 8.71
C LYS A 813 29.74 12.27 9.15
N LYS A 814 29.72 11.06 9.71
CA LYS A 814 30.96 10.36 10.11
C LYS A 814 31.65 9.71 8.91
N GLU A 815 30.88 9.35 7.88
CA GLU A 815 31.35 8.59 6.71
C GLU A 815 31.80 9.46 5.54
N LEU A 816 31.21 10.66 5.41
CA LEU A 816 31.50 11.62 4.37
C LEU A 816 32.40 12.73 4.93
N GLN A 817 33.49 13.03 4.23
CA GLN A 817 34.34 14.17 4.55
C GLN A 817 33.56 15.49 4.39
N GLU A 818 33.93 16.51 5.16
CA GLU A 818 33.23 17.80 5.18
C GLU A 818 33.19 18.48 3.80
N GLU A 819 34.29 18.37 3.04
CA GLU A 819 34.39 18.87 1.66
C GLU A 819 33.37 18.19 0.73
N LEU A 820 33.26 16.85 0.79
CA LEU A 820 32.33 16.07 -0.03
C LEU A 820 30.86 16.33 0.37
N MET A 821 30.59 16.51 1.67
CA MET A 821 29.27 16.94 2.17
C MET A 821 28.88 18.31 1.61
N GLN A 822 29.79 19.28 1.63
CA GLN A 822 29.55 20.62 1.07
C GLN A 822 29.36 20.57 -0.44
N GLU A 823 30.17 19.81 -1.16
CA GLU A 823 30.07 19.61 -2.61
C GLU A 823 28.69 19.03 -2.99
N MET A 824 28.26 17.97 -2.32
CA MET A 824 27.04 17.21 -2.65
C MET A 824 25.76 17.94 -2.23
N PHE A 825 25.72 18.49 -1.02
CA PHE A 825 24.47 19.02 -0.44
C PHE A 825 24.39 20.56 -0.41
N LYS A 826 25.52 21.26 -0.64
CA LYS A 826 25.59 22.74 -0.74
C LYS A 826 24.95 23.47 0.45
N GLU A 827 25.18 22.97 1.66
CA GLU A 827 24.62 23.50 2.93
C GLU A 827 23.07 23.49 3.03
N LYS A 828 22.40 22.68 2.20
CA LYS A 828 20.93 22.52 2.22
C LYS A 828 20.48 21.22 2.89
N ASP A 829 21.37 20.56 3.64
CA ASP A 829 21.08 19.36 4.39
C ASP A 829 20.35 19.67 5.70
N THR A 830 19.34 18.86 5.99
CA THR A 830 18.65 18.80 7.28
C THR A 830 19.04 17.49 7.95
N VAL A 831 19.94 17.58 8.91
CA VAL A 831 20.48 16.42 9.62
C VAL A 831 19.65 16.15 10.86
N ASN A 832 19.02 14.98 10.93
CA ASN A 832 18.13 14.64 12.04
C ASN A 832 17.93 13.12 12.19
N GLU A 833 17.82 12.64 13.43
CA GLU A 833 17.58 11.22 13.75
C GLU A 833 16.21 10.70 13.26
N ALA A 834 15.28 11.59 12.92
CA ALA A 834 13.99 11.20 12.34
C ALA A 834 14.10 10.67 10.89
N PHE A 835 15.24 10.85 10.22
CA PHE A 835 15.52 10.23 8.91
C PHE A 835 16.20 8.88 9.12
N SER A 836 15.89 7.87 8.29
CA SER A 836 16.52 6.56 8.45
C SER A 836 18.02 6.60 8.11
N PRO A 837 18.91 5.88 8.83
CA PRO A 837 20.32 5.72 8.44
C PRO A 837 20.49 4.99 7.11
N PHE A 838 19.45 4.27 6.67
CA PHE A 838 19.43 3.50 5.43
C PHE A 838 18.87 4.26 4.24
N GLU A 839 18.61 5.57 4.36
CA GLU A 839 18.11 6.37 3.25
C GLU A 839 18.73 7.78 3.17
N VAL A 840 18.78 8.32 1.96
CA VAL A 840 18.90 9.78 1.73
C VAL A 840 17.69 10.22 0.93
N ILE A 841 17.11 11.35 1.33
CA ILE A 841 15.93 11.92 0.68
C ILE A 841 16.27 13.28 0.10
N CYS A 842 15.93 13.50 -1.17
CA CYS A 842 15.95 14.82 -1.78
C CYS A 842 14.52 15.34 -1.91
N TYR A 843 14.29 16.59 -1.51
CA TYR A 843 13.04 17.32 -1.71
C TYR A 843 13.33 18.57 -2.51
N ARG A 844 12.52 18.80 -3.54
CA ARG A 844 12.57 20.02 -4.35
C ARG A 844 11.17 20.59 -4.51
N ALA A 845 11.08 21.91 -4.48
CA ALA A 845 9.83 22.62 -4.72
C ALA A 845 10.07 23.88 -5.54
N HIS A 846 9.07 24.23 -6.32
CA HIS A 846 9.11 25.30 -7.29
C HIS A 846 7.94 26.25 -7.01
N TYR A 847 8.22 27.53 -6.80
CA TYR A 847 7.26 28.54 -6.37
C TYR A 847 7.16 29.70 -7.36
N GLY A 848 6.02 30.40 -7.31
CA GLY A 848 5.80 31.62 -8.08
C GLY A 848 5.14 31.38 -9.44
N LEU A 849 4.63 30.18 -9.71
CA LEU A 849 4.02 29.85 -11.00
C LEU A 849 2.67 30.55 -11.17
N SER A 850 2.39 30.95 -12.40
CA SER A 850 1.08 31.42 -12.88
C SER A 850 0.46 30.37 -13.80
N LEU A 851 -0.88 30.38 -13.96
CA LEU A 851 -1.54 29.44 -14.87
C LEU A 851 -1.13 29.59 -16.35
N GLN A 852 -0.65 30.78 -16.73
CA GLN A 852 -0.14 31.05 -18.09
C GLN A 852 1.15 30.29 -18.40
N ASP A 853 1.87 29.83 -17.37
CA ASP A 853 3.09 29.05 -17.52
C ASP A 853 2.82 27.61 -17.97
N PHE A 854 1.56 27.17 -17.97
CA PHE A 854 1.16 25.81 -18.33
C PHE A 854 0.67 25.79 -19.79
N PRO A 855 1.46 25.26 -20.75
CA PRO A 855 1.10 25.31 -22.18
C PRO A 855 -0.24 24.66 -22.50
N LYS A 856 -0.61 23.61 -21.75
CA LYS A 856 -1.90 22.91 -21.88
C LYS A 856 -3.14 23.78 -21.59
N LEU A 857 -2.97 24.90 -20.88
CA LEU A 857 -4.04 25.87 -20.57
C LEU A 857 -4.11 27.03 -21.59
N SER A 858 -3.13 27.14 -22.49
CA SER A 858 -3.00 28.25 -23.43
C SER A 858 -4.14 28.25 -24.47
N SER A 859 -4.71 29.43 -24.72
CA SER A 859 -5.64 29.68 -25.83
C SER A 859 -4.97 29.76 -27.21
N GLY A 860 -3.64 29.60 -27.28
CA GLY A 860 -2.83 29.91 -28.46
C GLY A 860 -2.54 31.41 -28.57
N HIS A 861 -1.39 31.75 -29.14
CA HIS A 861 -0.96 33.16 -29.34
C HIS A 861 -0.19 33.28 -30.66
N ILE A 862 -0.30 34.43 -31.32
CA ILE A 862 0.51 34.75 -32.50
C ILE A 862 1.77 35.46 -32.03
N ALA A 863 2.93 34.84 -32.24
CA ALA A 863 4.24 35.45 -31.98
C ALA A 863 5.05 35.41 -33.28
N ASN A 864 5.56 36.57 -33.72
CA ASN A 864 6.39 36.71 -34.93
C ASN A 864 5.76 36.08 -36.20
N GLY A 865 4.43 36.16 -36.36
CA GLY A 865 3.73 35.61 -37.52
C GLY A 865 3.47 34.09 -37.50
N PHE A 866 3.89 33.38 -36.45
CA PHE A 866 3.57 31.96 -36.24
C PHE A 866 2.52 31.81 -35.13
N MET A 867 1.51 31.00 -35.39
CA MET A 867 0.43 30.70 -34.43
C MET A 867 0.88 29.54 -33.53
N ASN A 868 1.08 29.79 -32.24
CA ASN A 868 1.27 28.71 -31.28
C ASN A 868 -0.03 27.93 -31.10
N ASP A 869 0.07 26.61 -31.07
CA ASP A 869 -1.07 25.71 -30.92
C ASP A 869 -1.79 25.92 -29.57
N LYS A 870 -3.10 25.64 -29.61
CA LYS A 870 -3.97 25.65 -28.43
C LYS A 870 -3.63 24.47 -27.53
N GLY A 871 -3.61 24.68 -26.21
CA GLY A 871 -3.37 23.60 -25.25
C GLY A 871 -4.54 22.60 -25.17
N ASP A 872 -4.24 21.34 -24.83
CA ASP A 872 -5.25 20.26 -24.81
C ASP A 872 -6.42 20.53 -23.85
N TYR A 873 -6.15 21.14 -22.68
CA TYR A 873 -7.22 21.41 -21.70
C TYR A 873 -8.12 22.53 -22.19
N PHE A 874 -7.53 23.58 -22.77
CA PHE A 874 -8.26 24.65 -23.41
C PHE A 874 -9.16 24.10 -24.52
N GLN A 875 -8.62 23.27 -25.41
CA GLN A 875 -9.38 22.67 -26.52
C GLN A 875 -10.53 21.79 -26.03
N SER A 876 -10.28 20.91 -25.06
CA SER A 876 -11.29 20.02 -24.48
C SER A 876 -12.39 20.82 -23.76
N TYR A 877 -12.03 21.86 -23.03
CA TYR A 877 -12.98 22.78 -22.39
C TYR A 877 -13.85 23.51 -23.41
N TYR A 878 -13.25 24.18 -24.41
CA TYR A 878 -13.99 24.94 -25.41
C TYR A 878 -14.87 24.06 -26.31
N ARG A 879 -14.43 22.85 -26.66
CA ARG A 879 -15.29 21.87 -27.36
C ARG A 879 -16.57 21.56 -26.57
N ARG A 880 -16.45 21.40 -25.25
CA ARG A 880 -17.58 21.13 -24.36
C ARG A 880 -18.48 22.37 -24.18
N VAL A 881 -17.89 23.54 -23.95
CA VAL A 881 -18.63 24.81 -23.82
C VAL A 881 -19.37 25.17 -25.11
N ASN A 882 -18.78 24.92 -26.28
CA ASN A 882 -19.44 25.18 -27.56
C ASN A 882 -20.68 24.28 -27.77
N LYS A 883 -20.61 23.01 -27.33
CA LYS A 883 -21.79 22.10 -27.35
C LYS A 883 -22.89 22.62 -26.42
N LEU A 884 -22.54 23.11 -25.23
CA LEU A 884 -23.47 23.71 -24.27
C LEU A 884 -24.15 24.97 -24.83
N ASN A 885 -23.36 25.91 -25.35
CA ASN A 885 -23.85 27.17 -25.90
C ASN A 885 -24.79 26.95 -27.09
N SER A 886 -24.51 25.95 -27.93
CA SER A 886 -25.36 25.60 -29.09
C SER A 886 -26.59 24.73 -28.75
N LYS A 887 -26.93 24.57 -27.46
CA LYS A 887 -28.06 23.75 -26.97
C LYS A 887 -28.02 22.29 -27.47
N LYS A 888 -26.82 21.76 -27.75
CA LYS A 888 -26.61 20.33 -28.00
C LYS A 888 -26.52 19.60 -26.65
N SER A 889 -26.79 18.28 -26.64
CA SER A 889 -26.71 17.48 -25.40
C SER A 889 -25.27 17.52 -24.84
N SER A 890 -25.10 18.29 -23.76
CA SER A 890 -23.84 18.44 -23.02
C SER A 890 -24.16 19.00 -21.63
N LEU A 891 -23.26 18.79 -20.69
CA LEU A 891 -23.41 19.22 -19.29
C LEU A 891 -22.23 20.11 -18.88
N THR A 892 -22.52 21.12 -18.05
CA THR A 892 -21.50 22.07 -17.56
C THR A 892 -20.33 21.35 -16.88
N PRO A 893 -19.06 21.72 -17.18
CA PRO A 893 -17.91 21.28 -16.38
C PRO A 893 -17.73 22.11 -15.10
N HIS A 894 -18.57 23.13 -14.87
CA HIS A 894 -18.46 24.03 -13.73
C HIS A 894 -19.32 23.62 -12.53
N LEU A 895 -19.05 24.23 -11.37
CA LEU A 895 -19.90 24.13 -10.18
C LEU A 895 -21.24 24.85 -10.31
N ASP A 896 -21.39 25.67 -11.34
CA ASP A 896 -22.60 26.43 -11.66
C ASP A 896 -22.94 26.25 -13.14
N LYS A 897 -24.23 26.20 -13.46
CA LYS A 897 -24.68 26.07 -14.84
C LYS A 897 -24.35 27.29 -15.70
N TYR A 898 -24.10 28.47 -15.12
CA TYR A 898 -23.83 29.71 -15.88
C TYR A 898 -22.35 30.09 -15.99
N TRP A 899 -21.46 29.53 -15.16
CA TRP A 899 -20.05 29.95 -15.10
C TRP A 899 -19.21 29.64 -16.35
N HIS A 900 -19.75 28.90 -17.31
CA HIS A 900 -19.12 28.76 -18.62
C HIS A 900 -19.29 29.99 -19.52
N LEU A 901 -20.25 30.88 -19.19
CA LEU A 901 -20.57 32.06 -19.99
C LEU A 901 -19.63 33.22 -19.62
N PRO A 902 -19.16 34.01 -20.62
CA PRO A 902 -18.28 35.16 -20.38
C PRO A 902 -18.83 36.18 -19.38
N ALA A 903 -20.15 36.32 -19.28
CA ALA A 903 -20.81 37.24 -18.35
C ALA A 903 -20.53 36.96 -16.86
N PHE A 904 -20.21 35.71 -16.49
CA PHE A 904 -20.02 35.32 -15.07
C PHE A 904 -18.56 35.11 -14.71
N MET A 905 -17.76 34.64 -15.67
CA MET A 905 -16.39 34.22 -15.36
C MET A 905 -15.47 34.50 -16.56
N PRO A 906 -14.45 35.36 -16.39
CA PRO A 906 -13.45 35.58 -17.43
C PRO A 906 -12.66 34.30 -17.68
N ASP A 907 -12.13 34.15 -18.89
CA ASP A 907 -11.26 33.03 -19.22
C ASP A 907 -9.91 33.13 -18.49
N LEU A 908 -9.21 31.99 -18.35
CA LEU A 908 -7.84 31.95 -17.83
C LEU A 908 -6.87 32.79 -18.69
N ASN A 909 -7.13 32.84 -19.99
CA ASN A 909 -6.33 33.59 -20.94
C ASN A 909 -6.94 34.98 -21.13
N ALA A 910 -6.16 36.03 -20.82
CA ALA A 910 -6.61 37.41 -20.97
C ALA A 910 -6.93 37.78 -22.43
N THR A 911 -6.18 37.20 -23.38
CA THR A 911 -6.41 37.33 -24.82
C THR A 911 -7.75 36.76 -25.25
N GLN A 912 -8.11 35.57 -24.74
CA GLN A 912 -9.41 34.97 -25.00
C GLN A 912 -10.55 35.76 -24.36
N THR A 913 -10.35 36.27 -23.15
CA THR A 913 -11.33 37.15 -22.49
C THR A 913 -11.59 38.39 -23.35
N LYS A 914 -10.54 39.07 -23.83
CA LYS A 914 -10.67 40.22 -24.73
C LYS A 914 -11.40 39.85 -26.01
N LEU A 915 -11.05 38.71 -26.63
CA LEU A 915 -11.71 38.23 -27.84
C LEU A 915 -13.23 38.02 -27.63
N ASP A 916 -13.65 37.46 -26.50
CA ASP A 916 -15.07 37.24 -26.20
C ASP A 916 -15.83 38.58 -26.06
N TYR A 917 -15.22 39.61 -25.47
CA TYR A 917 -15.77 40.97 -25.42
C TYR A 917 -15.82 41.63 -26.79
N ASP A 918 -14.74 41.56 -27.57
CA ASP A 918 -14.68 42.14 -28.93
C ASP A 918 -15.74 41.52 -29.84
N LYS A 919 -15.94 40.19 -29.76
CA LYS A 919 -17.00 39.48 -30.47
C LYS A 919 -18.40 39.97 -30.09
N CYS A 920 -18.64 40.18 -28.79
CA CYS A 920 -19.89 40.72 -28.28
C CYS A 920 -20.16 42.12 -28.80
N ASN A 921 -19.16 43.01 -28.74
CA ASN A 921 -19.24 44.39 -29.24
C ASN A 921 -19.56 44.42 -30.74
N ARG A 922 -18.83 43.64 -31.55
CA ARG A 922 -19.06 43.54 -33.01
C ARG A 922 -20.46 43.03 -33.33
N ALA A 923 -20.91 41.99 -32.64
CA ALA A 923 -22.24 41.45 -32.85
C ALA A 923 -23.36 42.43 -32.48
N LEU A 924 -23.19 43.24 -31.43
CA LEU A 924 -24.14 44.30 -31.10
C LEU A 924 -24.32 45.28 -32.27
N LEU A 925 -23.21 45.74 -32.87
CA LEU A 925 -23.23 46.64 -34.01
C LEU A 925 -23.93 46.01 -35.22
N TYR A 926 -23.52 44.81 -35.62
CA TYR A 926 -24.10 44.13 -36.79
C TYR A 926 -25.57 43.78 -36.59
N ALA A 927 -25.97 43.38 -35.38
CA ALA A 927 -27.37 43.10 -35.07
C ALA A 927 -28.27 44.31 -35.34
N TYR A 928 -27.81 45.52 -35.00
CA TYR A 928 -28.52 46.76 -35.28
C TYR A 928 -28.47 47.14 -36.77
N ILE A 929 -27.29 47.10 -37.39
CA ILE A 929 -27.13 47.48 -38.80
C ILE A 929 -28.02 46.62 -39.71
N TYR A 930 -28.02 45.30 -39.50
CA TYR A 930 -28.75 44.36 -40.37
C TYR A 930 -30.17 44.03 -39.89
N ARG A 931 -30.64 44.64 -38.79
CA ARG A 931 -31.97 44.41 -38.22
C ARG A 931 -32.23 42.95 -37.81
N TRP A 932 -31.19 42.26 -37.34
CA TRP A 932 -31.29 40.86 -36.88
C TRP A 932 -31.79 40.72 -35.46
N ILE A 933 -32.09 41.83 -34.79
CA ILE A 933 -32.80 41.87 -33.53
C ILE A 933 -34.05 42.72 -33.68
N SER A 934 -35.04 42.50 -32.82
CA SER A 934 -36.29 43.26 -32.78
C SER A 934 -36.79 43.42 -31.35
N LEU A 935 -37.59 44.46 -31.09
CA LEU A 935 -38.35 44.58 -29.85
C LEU A 935 -39.73 43.96 -30.04
N VAL A 936 -40.06 42.98 -29.19
CA VAL A 936 -41.35 42.29 -29.20
C VAL A 936 -42.04 42.44 -27.84
N ALA A 937 -43.37 42.52 -27.84
CA ALA A 937 -44.14 42.60 -26.60
C ALA A 937 -44.34 41.20 -26.01
N VAL A 938 -43.83 40.97 -24.80
CA VAL A 938 -44.03 39.74 -24.02
C VAL A 938 -44.50 40.16 -22.64
N ASP A 939 -45.65 39.63 -22.19
CA ASP A 939 -46.25 39.92 -20.87
C ASP A 939 -46.37 41.44 -20.56
N GLY A 940 -46.68 42.25 -21.58
CA GLY A 940 -46.86 43.70 -21.45
C GLY A 940 -45.56 44.52 -21.43
N GLN A 941 -44.39 43.89 -21.57
CA GLN A 941 -43.09 44.57 -21.66
C GLN A 941 -42.45 44.37 -23.04
N PHE A 942 -41.78 45.40 -23.57
CA PHE A 942 -40.97 45.27 -24.78
C PHE A 942 -39.62 44.65 -24.44
N VAL A 943 -39.34 43.51 -25.06
CA VAL A 943 -38.11 42.73 -24.83
C VAL A 943 -37.40 42.44 -26.15
N TYR A 944 -36.09 42.25 -26.08
CA TYR A 944 -35.29 41.94 -27.27
C TYR A 944 -35.45 40.49 -27.73
N GLN A 945 -35.63 40.32 -29.04
CA GLN A 945 -35.64 39.05 -29.74
C GLN A 945 -34.54 39.05 -30.81
N TYR A 946 -33.77 37.96 -30.89
CA TYR A 946 -32.89 37.66 -32.00
C TYR A 946 -33.64 36.93 -33.12
N ASN A 947 -33.52 37.44 -34.34
CA ASN A 947 -34.13 36.92 -35.57
C ASN A 947 -33.10 36.10 -36.35
N GLY A 948 -32.84 34.88 -35.85
CA GLY A 948 -31.93 33.93 -36.48
C GLY A 948 -32.47 33.35 -37.79
N VAL A 949 -31.60 32.63 -38.50
CA VAL A 949 -31.97 31.94 -39.76
C VAL A 949 -32.88 30.76 -39.42
N GLY A 950 -34.17 30.88 -39.75
CA GLY A 950 -35.20 29.85 -39.56
C GLY A 950 -35.87 29.83 -38.17
N ARG A 951 -35.30 30.45 -37.14
CA ARG A 951 -35.91 30.53 -35.80
C ARG A 951 -35.51 31.80 -35.05
N SER A 952 -36.48 32.40 -34.35
CA SER A 952 -36.24 33.52 -33.44
C SER A 952 -36.09 33.06 -31.98
N PHE A 953 -35.27 33.78 -31.21
CA PHE A 953 -34.97 33.51 -29.82
C PHE A 953 -35.13 34.79 -28.99
N LEU A 954 -35.83 34.72 -27.85
CA LEU A 954 -35.81 35.83 -26.89
C LEU A 954 -34.41 35.93 -26.28
N ILE A 955 -33.88 37.16 -26.18
CA ILE A 955 -32.58 37.42 -25.57
C ILE A 955 -32.80 37.55 -24.07
N GLN A 956 -32.05 36.76 -23.31
CA GLN A 956 -32.27 36.62 -21.87
C GLN A 956 -30.97 36.83 -21.09
N SER A 957 -31.07 37.46 -19.93
CA SER A 957 -30.02 37.45 -18.91
C SER A 957 -30.51 36.61 -17.73
N MET A 958 -29.73 35.58 -17.33
CA MET A 958 -30.12 34.63 -16.27
C MET A 958 -31.51 33.98 -16.48
N GLY A 959 -31.88 33.71 -17.75
CA GLY A 959 -33.19 33.15 -18.11
C GLY A 959 -34.36 34.13 -18.01
N LYS A 960 -34.11 35.41 -17.68
CA LYS A 960 -35.11 36.49 -17.68
C LYS A 960 -34.99 37.32 -18.95
N ASN A 961 -36.12 37.67 -19.55
CA ASN A 961 -36.14 38.53 -20.72
C ASN A 961 -35.63 39.94 -20.34
N ILE A 962 -34.88 40.56 -21.24
CA ILE A 962 -34.32 41.89 -21.03
C ILE A 962 -35.21 42.96 -21.67
N SER A 963 -35.30 44.11 -21.02
CA SER A 963 -36.06 45.28 -21.48
C SER A 963 -35.34 46.05 -22.61
N SER A 964 -35.93 47.14 -23.09
CA SER A 964 -35.55 47.82 -24.34
C SER A 964 -34.25 48.63 -24.32
N GLU A 965 -33.58 48.78 -23.18
CA GLU A 965 -32.30 49.51 -23.07
C GLU A 965 -31.17 48.77 -23.80
N SER A 966 -30.40 49.48 -24.64
CA SER A 966 -29.27 48.95 -25.42
C SER A 966 -28.18 48.40 -24.52
N TYR A 967 -27.90 49.02 -23.37
CA TYR A 967 -26.86 48.49 -22.47
C TYR A 967 -27.23 47.13 -21.87
N LYS A 968 -28.53 46.90 -21.62
CA LYS A 968 -29.03 45.59 -21.16
C LYS A 968 -28.93 44.55 -22.27
N LEU A 969 -29.23 44.92 -23.52
CA LEU A 969 -28.97 44.06 -24.68
C LEU A 969 -27.50 43.69 -24.78
N HIS A 970 -26.62 44.69 -24.73
CA HIS A 970 -25.19 44.49 -24.85
C HIS A 970 -24.68 43.50 -23.80
N ARG A 971 -24.97 43.75 -22.51
CA ARG A 971 -24.60 42.83 -21.42
C ARG A 971 -25.22 41.45 -21.62
N ALA A 972 -26.47 41.37 -22.08
CA ALA A 972 -27.16 40.10 -22.32
C ALA A 972 -26.55 39.26 -23.45
N LEU A 973 -25.86 39.85 -24.43
CA LEU A 973 -25.16 39.07 -25.47
C LEU A 973 -24.06 38.20 -24.86
N LEU A 974 -23.37 38.65 -23.81
CA LEU A 974 -22.40 37.85 -23.05
C LEU A 974 -23.05 36.66 -22.31
N HIS A 975 -24.35 36.72 -22.04
CA HIS A 975 -25.14 35.58 -21.53
C HIS A 975 -25.64 34.66 -22.65
N ASN A 976 -25.55 35.06 -23.92
CA ASN A 976 -26.04 34.30 -25.08
C ASN A 976 -24.96 34.13 -26.17
N PRO A 977 -23.85 33.40 -25.92
CA PRO A 977 -22.77 33.27 -26.89
C PRO A 977 -23.18 32.75 -28.26
N PHE A 978 -24.12 31.82 -28.31
CA PHE A 978 -24.65 31.31 -29.57
C PHE A 978 -25.28 32.41 -30.45
N ILE A 979 -25.87 33.45 -29.85
CA ILE A 979 -26.49 34.54 -30.59
C ILE A 979 -25.41 35.42 -31.24
N TYR A 980 -24.42 35.89 -30.47
CA TYR A 980 -23.38 36.75 -31.05
C TYR A 980 -22.50 35.98 -32.06
N GLU A 981 -22.18 34.71 -31.82
CA GLU A 981 -21.42 33.90 -32.80
C GLU A 981 -22.23 33.70 -34.10
N ASN A 982 -23.55 33.50 -34.01
CA ASN A 982 -24.39 33.39 -35.19
C ASN A 982 -24.51 34.72 -35.95
N ILE A 983 -24.58 35.85 -35.25
CA ILE A 983 -24.54 37.18 -35.86
C ILE A 983 -23.22 37.40 -36.61
N LEU A 984 -22.08 37.08 -35.99
CA LEU A 984 -20.76 37.24 -36.62
C LEU A 984 -20.62 36.37 -37.87
N SER A 985 -20.96 35.08 -37.78
CA SER A 985 -20.93 34.16 -38.92
C SER A 985 -21.86 34.62 -40.05
N ARG A 986 -23.05 35.12 -39.71
CA ARG A 986 -24.00 35.66 -40.70
C ARG A 986 -23.47 36.94 -41.35
N PHE A 987 -22.79 37.79 -40.60
CA PHE A 987 -22.15 38.98 -41.14
C PHE A 987 -21.05 38.64 -42.14
N GLU A 988 -20.19 37.67 -41.83
CA GLU A 988 -19.15 37.20 -42.76
C GLU A 988 -19.77 36.71 -44.08
N GLU A 989 -20.83 35.90 -44.01
CA GLU A 989 -21.56 35.43 -45.20
C GLU A 989 -22.21 36.57 -45.99
N GLU A 990 -22.84 37.55 -45.33
CA GLU A 990 -23.49 38.69 -46.00
C GLU A 990 -22.47 39.67 -46.58
N GLN A 991 -21.32 39.85 -45.93
CA GLN A 991 -20.21 40.63 -46.45
C GLN A 991 -19.65 39.97 -47.70
N GLU A 992 -19.36 38.67 -47.65
CA GLU A 992 -18.87 37.91 -48.81
C GLU A 992 -19.86 37.98 -49.99
N LYS A 993 -21.16 37.77 -49.73
CA LYS A 993 -22.21 37.92 -50.76
C LYS A 993 -22.22 39.32 -51.37
N ALA A 994 -22.14 40.37 -50.55
CA ALA A 994 -22.11 41.75 -51.04
C ALA A 994 -20.87 42.04 -51.88
N MET A 995 -19.71 41.51 -51.50
CA MET A 995 -18.47 41.65 -52.29
C MET A 995 -18.54 40.88 -53.61
N ILE A 996 -19.16 39.69 -53.65
CA ILE A 996 -19.31 38.87 -54.86
C ILE A 996 -20.35 39.45 -55.82
N GLN A 997 -21.51 39.89 -55.33
CA GLN A 997 -22.59 40.41 -56.17
C GLN A 997 -22.17 41.67 -56.95
N GLY A 998 -21.19 42.42 -56.42
CA GLY A 998 -20.77 43.69 -56.97
C GLY A 998 -21.87 44.76 -56.85
N GLY A 999 -21.50 46.02 -56.98
CA GLY A 999 -22.41 47.14 -56.79
C GLY A 999 -21.70 48.36 -56.25
N HIS A 1000 -22.41 49.48 -56.14
CA HIS A 1000 -21.87 50.68 -55.53
C HIS A 1000 -21.84 50.52 -54.01
N LEU A 1001 -20.74 50.89 -53.34
CA LEU A 1001 -20.57 50.71 -51.89
C LEU A 1001 -21.78 51.19 -51.06
N TYR A 1002 -22.36 52.34 -51.42
CA TYR A 1002 -23.50 52.92 -50.70
C TYR A 1002 -24.83 52.19 -50.91
N THR A 1003 -24.89 51.17 -51.76
CA THR A 1003 -26.03 50.24 -51.86
C THR A 1003 -25.83 48.98 -51.02
N HIS A 1004 -24.67 48.81 -50.38
CA HIS A 1004 -24.40 47.64 -49.55
C HIS A 1004 -25.25 47.67 -48.27
N PRO A 1005 -25.78 46.52 -47.80
CA PRO A 1005 -26.60 46.44 -46.59
C PRO A 1005 -25.92 47.03 -45.34
N PHE A 1006 -24.59 46.88 -45.22
CA PHE A 1006 -23.82 47.45 -44.11
C PHE A 1006 -23.95 48.98 -44.05
N VAL A 1007 -23.73 49.65 -45.19
CA VAL A 1007 -23.74 51.12 -45.30
C VAL A 1007 -25.16 51.66 -45.11
N LEU A 1008 -26.15 51.04 -45.76
CA LEU A 1008 -27.56 51.43 -45.63
C LEU A 1008 -28.07 51.24 -44.18
N GLY A 1009 -27.73 50.11 -43.56
CA GLY A 1009 -28.13 49.78 -42.20
C GLY A 1009 -27.49 50.68 -41.15
N ALA A 1010 -26.25 51.10 -41.35
CA ALA A 1010 -25.58 52.06 -40.48
C ALA A 1010 -26.22 53.47 -40.55
N GLN A 1011 -26.76 53.87 -41.71
CA GLN A 1011 -27.41 55.16 -41.91
C GLN A 1011 -28.83 55.27 -41.33
N ASP A 1012 -29.56 54.16 -41.17
CA ASP A 1012 -30.96 54.19 -40.71
C ASP A 1012 -31.35 52.99 -39.82
N ILE A 1013 -31.33 53.26 -38.51
CA ILE A 1013 -31.79 52.33 -37.47
C ILE A 1013 -33.09 52.76 -36.77
N ARG A 1014 -33.87 53.68 -37.36
CA ARG A 1014 -35.14 54.18 -36.78
C ARG A 1014 -36.18 53.10 -36.51
N TRP A 1015 -36.01 51.93 -37.13
CA TRP A 1015 -36.82 50.74 -36.88
C TRP A 1015 -36.75 50.27 -35.41
N LEU A 1016 -35.73 50.68 -34.63
CA LEU A 1016 -35.64 50.43 -33.18
C LEU A 1016 -36.68 51.19 -32.36
N ARG A 1017 -37.31 52.23 -32.93
CA ARG A 1017 -38.32 53.06 -32.27
C ARG A 1017 -37.86 53.64 -30.92
N LYS A 1018 -36.57 53.94 -30.82
CA LYS A 1018 -35.97 54.67 -29.70
C LYS A 1018 -35.99 56.16 -30.00
N GLU A 1019 -36.39 56.96 -29.02
CA GLU A 1019 -36.30 58.41 -29.14
C GLU A 1019 -34.84 58.81 -29.38
N HIS A 1020 -34.62 59.76 -30.30
CA HIS A 1020 -33.31 60.37 -30.57
C HIS A 1020 -32.24 59.44 -31.17
N VAL A 1021 -32.61 58.25 -31.66
CA VAL A 1021 -31.70 57.30 -32.32
C VAL A 1021 -32.11 57.11 -33.78
N HIS A 1022 -31.42 57.79 -34.71
CA HIS A 1022 -31.72 57.73 -36.14
C HIS A 1022 -30.75 56.85 -36.93
N ASN A 1023 -29.45 56.95 -36.64
CA ASN A 1023 -28.40 56.15 -37.26
C ASN A 1023 -27.58 55.41 -36.18
N ILE A 1024 -26.69 54.50 -36.60
CA ILE A 1024 -25.90 53.69 -35.66
C ILE A 1024 -25.00 54.52 -34.75
N LEU A 1025 -24.53 55.68 -35.23
CA LEU A 1025 -23.71 56.60 -34.46
C LEU A 1025 -24.51 57.18 -33.28
N ASP A 1026 -25.78 57.53 -33.48
CA ASP A 1026 -26.66 57.98 -32.39
C ASP A 1026 -26.79 56.95 -31.27
N MET A 1027 -26.89 55.66 -31.62
CA MET A 1027 -26.99 54.58 -30.63
C MET A 1027 -25.72 54.47 -29.78
N ILE A 1028 -24.55 54.60 -30.41
CA ILE A 1028 -23.25 54.53 -29.73
C ILE A 1028 -23.03 55.75 -28.84
N LEU A 1029 -23.24 56.96 -29.38
CA LEU A 1029 -22.99 58.22 -28.67
C LEU A 1029 -23.96 58.46 -27.51
N MET A 1030 -25.16 57.88 -27.56
CA MET A 1030 -26.16 57.99 -26.50
C MET A 1030 -26.15 56.79 -25.53
N TYR A 1031 -25.23 55.84 -25.70
CA TYR A 1031 -25.19 54.57 -24.96
C TYR A 1031 -25.05 54.76 -23.45
N ASP A 1032 -24.18 55.67 -23.02
CA ASP A 1032 -23.92 56.01 -21.61
C ASP A 1032 -25.08 56.75 -20.93
N ARG A 1033 -25.98 57.34 -21.73
CA ARG A 1033 -27.12 58.12 -21.23
C ARG A 1033 -28.36 57.27 -20.92
N GLU A 1034 -28.37 55.99 -21.30
CA GLU A 1034 -29.51 55.10 -21.04
C GLU A 1034 -29.67 54.73 -19.55
N ALA A 1035 -28.62 54.85 -18.73
CA ALA A 1035 -28.68 54.58 -17.30
C ALA A 1035 -28.07 55.73 -16.48
N LYS A 1036 -28.81 56.24 -15.50
CA LYS A 1036 -28.29 57.26 -14.57
C LYS A 1036 -27.28 56.60 -13.61
N TYR A 1037 -26.07 57.14 -13.53
CA TYR A 1037 -25.02 56.81 -12.54
C TYR A 1037 -24.18 55.54 -12.78
N ASP A 1038 -24.03 55.05 -14.02
CA ASP A 1038 -23.08 53.95 -14.33
C ASP A 1038 -21.89 54.46 -15.18
N PRO A 1039 -20.73 54.76 -14.57
CA PRO A 1039 -19.57 55.31 -15.30
C PRO A 1039 -18.93 54.31 -16.27
N THR A 1040 -19.20 53.01 -16.15
CA THR A 1040 -18.64 51.99 -17.04
C THR A 1040 -19.22 52.06 -18.46
N LEU A 1041 -20.40 52.68 -18.60
CA LEU A 1041 -21.06 52.82 -19.90
C LEU A 1041 -20.38 53.87 -20.79
N GLU A 1042 -19.74 54.89 -20.22
CA GLU A 1042 -18.97 55.88 -21.00
C GLU A 1042 -17.75 55.22 -21.66
N GLU A 1043 -16.99 54.42 -20.89
CA GLU A 1043 -15.85 53.65 -21.42
C GLU A 1043 -16.31 52.68 -22.51
N THR A 1044 -17.43 51.99 -22.28
CA THR A 1044 -18.01 51.06 -23.27
C THR A 1044 -18.46 51.80 -24.54
N SER A 1045 -19.04 53.00 -24.41
CA SER A 1045 -19.44 53.85 -25.55
C SER A 1045 -18.22 54.25 -26.39
N ASP A 1046 -17.12 54.67 -25.76
CA ASP A 1046 -15.87 54.99 -26.45
C ASP A 1046 -15.28 53.78 -27.18
N GLU A 1047 -15.31 52.60 -26.56
CA GLU A 1047 -14.85 51.34 -27.17
C GLU A 1047 -15.71 50.95 -28.38
N LEU A 1048 -17.04 51.01 -28.25
CA LEU A 1048 -17.97 50.74 -29.35
C LEU A 1048 -17.77 51.73 -30.50
N LEU A 1049 -17.49 53.00 -30.20
CA LEU A 1049 -17.23 54.01 -31.21
C LEU A 1049 -15.95 53.70 -31.99
N ARG A 1050 -14.83 53.44 -31.30
CA ARG A 1050 -13.56 53.07 -31.95
C ARG A 1050 -13.73 51.82 -32.81
N LEU A 1051 -14.35 50.78 -32.26
CA LEU A 1051 -14.63 49.55 -32.98
C LEU A 1051 -15.48 49.80 -34.22
N PHE A 1052 -16.55 50.60 -34.13
CA PHE A 1052 -17.39 50.91 -35.27
C PHE A 1052 -16.62 51.63 -36.40
N LEU A 1053 -15.72 52.55 -36.05
CA LEU A 1053 -14.86 53.24 -37.01
C LEU A 1053 -13.87 52.29 -37.69
N ASP A 1054 -13.31 51.33 -36.94
CA ASP A 1054 -12.42 50.29 -37.45
C ASP A 1054 -13.18 49.32 -38.38
N GLU A 1055 -14.43 48.98 -38.03
CA GLU A 1055 -15.31 48.14 -38.86
C GLU A 1055 -15.69 48.80 -40.19
N ILE A 1056 -15.96 50.11 -40.20
CA ILE A 1056 -16.14 50.86 -41.45
C ILE A 1056 -14.87 50.78 -42.30
N GLU A 1057 -13.72 51.02 -41.68
CA GLU A 1057 -12.44 50.99 -42.39
C GLU A 1057 -12.18 49.63 -43.04
N LEU A 1058 -12.31 48.55 -42.26
CA LEU A 1058 -12.11 47.20 -42.73
C LEU A 1058 -13.11 46.83 -43.84
N TYR A 1059 -14.38 47.24 -43.71
CA TYR A 1059 -15.39 46.98 -44.73
C TYR A 1059 -15.07 47.71 -46.05
N PHE A 1060 -14.61 48.96 -45.97
CA PHE A 1060 -14.28 49.77 -47.15
C PHE A 1060 -12.98 49.28 -47.81
N GLN A 1061 -11.97 48.90 -47.02
CA GLN A 1061 -10.74 48.26 -47.51
C GLN A 1061 -11.06 46.94 -48.23
N ASN A 1062 -11.93 46.11 -47.66
CA ASN A 1062 -12.36 44.86 -48.30
C ASN A 1062 -13.11 45.09 -49.63
N TYR A 1063 -13.88 46.18 -49.75
CA TYR A 1063 -14.59 46.53 -50.98
C TYR A 1063 -13.64 47.05 -52.08
N TYR A 1064 -12.74 47.99 -51.74
CA TYR A 1064 -11.83 48.59 -52.73
C TYR A 1064 -10.61 47.73 -53.05
N GLY A 1065 -10.26 46.77 -52.18
CA GLY A 1065 -9.12 45.86 -52.34
C GLY A 1065 -7.80 46.44 -51.82
N THR A 1066 -6.83 45.55 -51.60
CA THR A 1066 -5.52 45.79 -50.93
C THR A 1066 -4.56 46.78 -51.62
N GLY A 1067 -4.98 47.41 -52.72
CA GLY A 1067 -4.19 48.41 -53.48
C GLY A 1067 -4.79 49.81 -53.52
N ALA A 1068 -5.92 50.05 -52.85
CA ALA A 1068 -6.70 51.29 -52.93
C ALA A 1068 -6.97 51.93 -51.55
N ASP A 1069 -6.03 51.76 -50.61
CA ASP A 1069 -6.16 52.21 -49.21
C ASP A 1069 -6.47 53.71 -49.08
N MET A 1070 -5.87 54.56 -49.93
CA MET A 1070 -6.16 56.00 -49.94
C MET A 1070 -7.62 56.30 -50.32
N VAL A 1071 -8.20 55.53 -51.26
CA VAL A 1071 -9.59 55.70 -51.68
C VAL A 1071 -10.53 55.21 -50.58
N ALA A 1072 -10.25 54.03 -50.01
CA ALA A 1072 -11.00 53.48 -48.89
C ALA A 1072 -11.01 54.44 -47.69
N LYS A 1073 -9.86 55.05 -47.37
CA LYS A 1073 -9.74 56.04 -46.29
C LYS A 1073 -10.55 57.31 -46.55
N LYS A 1074 -10.47 57.88 -47.76
CA LYS A 1074 -11.24 59.08 -48.12
C LYS A 1074 -12.75 58.82 -48.08
N GLU A 1075 -13.19 57.68 -48.61
CA GLU A 1075 -14.61 57.30 -48.60
C GLU A 1075 -15.10 57.00 -47.18
N LYS A 1076 -14.27 56.39 -46.33
CA LYS A 1076 -14.52 56.23 -44.89
C LYS A 1076 -14.78 57.59 -44.23
N GLU A 1077 -13.89 58.56 -44.42
CA GLU A 1077 -14.01 59.91 -43.84
C GLU A 1077 -15.29 60.62 -44.32
N MET A 1078 -15.62 60.51 -45.62
CA MET A 1078 -16.87 61.05 -46.17
C MET A 1078 -18.11 60.37 -45.56
N PHE A 1079 -18.09 59.05 -45.41
CA PHE A 1079 -19.20 58.30 -44.83
C PHE A 1079 -19.40 58.64 -43.33
N ILE A 1080 -18.31 58.76 -42.56
CA ILE A 1080 -18.36 59.19 -41.16
C ILE A 1080 -18.95 60.60 -41.05
N LYS A 1081 -18.50 61.55 -41.90
CA LYS A 1081 -19.07 62.92 -41.93
C LYS A 1081 -20.57 62.88 -42.24
N GLN A 1082 -21.02 62.04 -43.19
CA GLN A 1082 -22.45 61.86 -43.48
C GLN A 1082 -23.25 61.31 -42.29
N LEU A 1083 -22.70 60.35 -41.54
CA LEU A 1083 -23.35 59.82 -40.33
C LEU A 1083 -23.42 60.89 -39.23
N TRP A 1084 -22.36 61.67 -39.05
CA TRP A 1084 -22.30 62.77 -38.09
C TRP A 1084 -23.29 63.89 -38.44
N ASP A 1085 -23.33 64.34 -39.69
CA ASP A 1085 -24.21 65.41 -40.15
C ASP A 1085 -25.70 65.03 -40.01
N ARG A 1086 -26.00 63.72 -40.06
CA ARG A 1086 -27.35 63.17 -39.86
C ARG A 1086 -27.61 62.70 -38.42
N SER A 1087 -26.62 62.77 -37.54
CA SER A 1087 -26.73 62.32 -36.16
C SER A 1087 -27.65 63.25 -35.37
N TYR A 1088 -28.67 62.68 -34.75
CA TYR A 1088 -29.52 63.40 -33.81
C TYR A 1088 -28.79 63.70 -32.49
N ALA A 1089 -27.86 62.82 -32.08
CA ALA A 1089 -27.07 63.01 -30.87
C ALA A 1089 -26.27 64.34 -30.88
N LYS A 1090 -25.80 64.78 -32.07
CA LYS A 1090 -25.15 66.09 -32.30
C LYS A 1090 -26.03 67.26 -31.83
N GLY A 1091 -27.35 67.20 -32.05
CA GLY A 1091 -28.29 68.27 -31.69
C GLY A 1091 -28.76 68.24 -30.24
N TYR A 1092 -28.44 67.17 -29.49
CA TYR A 1092 -28.91 66.93 -28.12
C TYR A 1092 -27.86 67.29 -27.05
N VAL A 1093 -26.61 67.52 -27.45
CA VAL A 1093 -25.48 67.85 -26.56
C VAL A 1093 -24.97 69.23 -26.88
N ASP A 1094 -24.69 70.05 -25.86
CA ASP A 1094 -24.12 71.39 -26.05
C ASP A 1094 -22.81 71.28 -26.87
N PRO A 1095 -22.71 71.96 -28.04
CA PRO A 1095 -21.52 71.96 -28.88
C PRO A 1095 -20.23 72.41 -28.16
N ASN A 1096 -20.36 73.19 -27.09
CA ASN A 1096 -19.22 73.65 -26.29
C ASN A 1096 -18.81 72.69 -25.16
N SER A 1097 -19.59 71.64 -24.91
CA SER A 1097 -19.34 70.69 -23.83
C SER A 1097 -18.14 69.77 -24.12
N ALA A 1098 -17.50 69.29 -23.06
CA ALA A 1098 -16.38 68.36 -23.18
C ALA A 1098 -16.75 67.05 -23.91
N PRO A 1099 -17.93 66.43 -23.70
CA PRO A 1099 -18.35 65.24 -24.46
C PRO A 1099 -18.49 65.49 -25.96
N TYR A 1100 -19.05 66.65 -26.37
CA TYR A 1100 -19.20 66.97 -27.80
C TYR A 1100 -17.84 67.14 -28.50
N LYS A 1101 -16.91 67.86 -27.86
CA LYS A 1101 -15.53 68.01 -28.37
C LYS A 1101 -14.78 66.68 -28.43
N LYS A 1102 -15.00 65.79 -27.44
CA LYS A 1102 -14.47 64.42 -27.42
C LYS A 1102 -14.97 63.63 -28.63
N TRP A 1103 -16.26 63.72 -28.96
CA TRP A 1103 -16.83 63.06 -30.14
C TRP A 1103 -16.26 63.59 -31.45
N GLN A 1104 -16.15 64.92 -31.62
CA GLN A 1104 -15.54 65.53 -32.80
C GLN A 1104 -14.10 65.05 -33.02
N ASN A 1105 -13.30 64.98 -31.96
CA ASN A 1105 -11.93 64.49 -32.03
C ASN A 1105 -11.86 63.00 -32.38
N LEU A 1106 -12.68 62.15 -31.77
CA LEU A 1106 -12.69 60.70 -32.06
C LEU A 1106 -13.17 60.40 -33.49
N LEU A 1107 -14.13 61.17 -34.00
CA LEU A 1107 -14.68 61.04 -35.35
C LEU A 1107 -13.84 61.75 -36.42
N SER A 1108 -12.88 62.60 -36.02
CA SER A 1108 -12.13 63.50 -36.92
C SER A 1108 -13.04 64.41 -37.76
N VAL A 1109 -14.15 64.86 -37.19
CA VAL A 1109 -15.11 65.77 -37.82
C VAL A 1109 -15.06 67.12 -37.10
N HIS A 1110 -14.58 68.14 -37.79
CA HIS A 1110 -14.61 69.52 -37.29
C HIS A 1110 -15.75 70.26 -38.02
N ASP A 1111 -16.56 70.99 -37.26
CA ASP A 1111 -17.52 71.90 -37.86
C ASP A 1111 -16.72 72.98 -38.59
N GLU A 1112 -17.00 73.19 -39.88
CA GLU A 1112 -16.36 74.24 -40.67
C GLU A 1112 -16.63 75.59 -39.98
N GLU A 1113 -15.58 76.26 -39.50
CA GLU A 1113 -15.69 77.64 -39.01
C GLU A 1113 -16.37 78.47 -40.10
N GLU A 1114 -17.43 79.19 -39.73
CA GLU A 1114 -18.08 80.18 -40.58
C GLU A 1114 -17.00 81.10 -41.14
N THR A 1115 -16.72 80.95 -42.44
CA THR A 1115 -16.00 81.97 -43.19
C THR A 1115 -16.81 83.26 -43.06
N PRO A 1116 -16.24 84.36 -42.53
CA PRO A 1116 -16.98 85.60 -42.43
C PRO A 1116 -17.30 86.04 -43.86
N LYS A 1117 -18.61 86.15 -44.14
CA LYS A 1117 -19.12 86.78 -45.36
C LYS A 1117 -18.49 88.17 -45.46
N THR A 1118 -17.55 88.33 -46.39
CA THR A 1118 -17.20 89.65 -46.92
C THR A 1118 -18.39 90.13 -47.74
N ASN A 1119 -19.20 91.01 -47.14
CA ASN A 1119 -20.09 91.90 -47.87
C ASN A 1119 -19.25 92.89 -48.70
N VAL A 1120 -19.71 93.16 -49.92
CA VAL A 1120 -19.66 94.50 -50.51
C VAL A 1120 -20.87 95.27 -50.00
#